data_AF-A0A4R5NCU0-F1
#
_entry.id   AF-A0A4R5NCU0-F1
#
_cell.length_a   1.000
_cell.length_b   1.000
_cell.length_c   1.000
_cell.angle_alpha   90.00
_cell.angle_beta   90.00
_cell.angle_gamma   90.00
#
_symmetry.space_group_name_H-M   'P 1'
#
loop_
_entity.id
_entity.type
_entity.pdbx_description
1 polymer ?
#
loop_
_entity_poly.entity_id
_entity_poly.type
_entity_poly.pdbx_seq_one_letter_code
_entity_poly.pdbx_strand_id
1 'polypeptide(L)'
;MNKLKNILNKRLGFMGLLVALLWIKTVIAYYSDFSLGVSDPLQHFILIINPIATAVILLSIALYINRPKISYIVMGFIYLLESALLYGNILYYREFSDFLSFNTIAGAAKVSKGLGGSAANLVQIHDFIYGLDFIILAILLLTHYIKIDPQPMKKLTAIATTFLGIFLFSLNLTIAESNRPQLLGRTFDRAYIVKYLGLNSFLAYDSIKTVQNNQVRSEAVGTDMDDVLTEVKKNYAKPNPVYFGKAKGKNIIVIHLESFQQFLINYKVNGQEVTPFLNSLYSDKNTMSFDNFYHEVGQGKTSDAENMLETGLFGLPEGSLFSKLGSDNTFQAAPAILGQQDGYTSAVFHGNIGSFWNRDNVYKNMGYDYFFDSTYFNKTDNSSLEYGMKDKLMLSESVKYLEQLQQPFYTKFITVTNHYPFELPDEDNDGFQAPNTNNSAVNNYFLTAHYLDNALEEFFNYLKSSGIYDNSMIVLYGDHYGLSNNQNPDLAPLLGINSDNWTDFNDSQMQKVPFMIHMKGLKGGINHSYGGEIDVLPTILHLAGINTKQYVQLGTDLLSKQHNQIVIFRNKNFVTPHYTVLKDGNGDPKVYKNKTGELVDLSQNPELKQKVAKWQQYVNDKLKLSDTINNKNLLRFYTPTGFTPVDSKEYNYQNEIQKLVATRNDLGLKSTSVYSQNGNKSTTDLYTTNAPELNGDRSVIDSWSSVLKGKNDSTK
;
A
#
# COMPACT_ATOMS: atom_id res chain seq x y z
N MET A 1 -51.55 -3.93 4.82
CA MET A 1 -51.32 -4.81 3.64
C MET A 1 -51.84 -4.25 2.32
N ASN A 2 -53.11 -3.80 2.21
CA ASN A 2 -53.67 -3.35 0.92
C ASN A 2 -52.96 -2.15 0.25
N LYS A 3 -52.46 -1.17 1.02
CA LYS A 3 -51.69 -0.03 0.47
C LYS A 3 -50.35 -0.46 -0.12
N LEU A 4 -49.61 -1.32 0.59
CA LEU A 4 -48.32 -1.85 0.13
C LEU A 4 -48.50 -2.69 -1.14
N LYS A 5 -49.49 -3.57 -1.17
CA LYS A 5 -49.84 -4.36 -2.36
C LYS A 5 -50.15 -3.48 -3.57
N ASN A 6 -50.88 -2.37 -3.39
CA ASN A 6 -51.19 -1.44 -4.47
C ASN A 6 -49.96 -0.71 -5.00
N ILE A 7 -49.01 -0.36 -4.13
CA ILE A 7 -47.73 0.24 -4.53
C ILE A 7 -46.89 -0.77 -5.33
N LEU A 8 -46.70 -1.99 -4.81
CA LEU A 8 -45.89 -3.03 -5.44
C LEU A 8 -46.45 -3.50 -6.79
N ASN A 9 -47.76 -3.40 -7.01
CA ASN A 9 -48.42 -3.68 -8.29
C ASN A 9 -48.21 -2.59 -9.35
N LYS A 10 -47.60 -1.45 -9.00
CA LYS A 10 -47.15 -0.45 -9.96
C LYS A 10 -45.73 -0.75 -10.39
N ARG A 11 -45.41 -0.48 -11.65
CA ARG A 11 -44.06 -0.72 -12.21
C ARG A 11 -42.94 -0.08 -11.37
N LEU A 12 -43.14 1.17 -10.91
CA LEU A 12 -42.17 1.85 -10.03
C LEU A 12 -42.10 1.24 -8.63
N GLY A 13 -43.20 0.73 -8.09
CA GLY A 13 -43.19 0.06 -6.79
C GLY A 13 -42.49 -1.29 -6.85
N PHE A 14 -42.65 -2.04 -7.94
CA PHE A 14 -41.85 -3.25 -8.19
C PHE A 14 -40.37 -2.93 -8.33
N MET A 15 -40.00 -1.90 -9.10
CA MET A 15 -38.60 -1.44 -9.19
C MET A 15 -38.05 -1.03 -7.82
N GLY A 16 -38.83 -0.31 -7.02
CA GLY A 16 -38.45 0.09 -5.65
C GLY A 16 -38.22 -1.11 -4.73
N LEU A 17 -39.01 -2.18 -4.86
CA LEU A 17 -38.75 -3.45 -4.17
C LEU A 17 -37.42 -4.06 -4.58
N LEU A 18 -37.12 -4.11 -5.89
CA LEU A 18 -35.83 -4.61 -6.38
C LEU A 18 -34.65 -3.77 -5.87
N VAL A 19 -34.76 -2.44 -5.91
CA VAL A 19 -33.73 -1.55 -5.33
C VAL A 19 -33.54 -1.84 -3.84
N ALA A 20 -34.62 -1.98 -3.07
CA ALA A 20 -34.54 -2.26 -1.64
C ALA A 20 -33.89 -3.62 -1.35
N LEU A 21 -34.22 -4.66 -2.11
CA LEU A 21 -33.63 -5.99 -1.93
C LEU A 21 -32.14 -6.02 -2.29
N LEU A 22 -31.73 -5.39 -3.41
CA LEU A 22 -30.31 -5.21 -3.75
C LEU A 22 -29.57 -4.43 -2.67
N TRP A 23 -30.16 -3.32 -2.22
CA TRP A 23 -29.58 -2.49 -1.18
C TRP A 23 -29.34 -3.27 0.11
N ILE A 24 -30.36 -3.97 0.62
CA ILE A 24 -30.25 -4.76 1.85
C ILE A 24 -29.15 -5.81 1.73
N LYS A 25 -29.13 -6.60 0.64
CA LYS A 25 -28.12 -7.66 0.49
C LYS A 25 -26.70 -7.10 0.32
N THR A 26 -26.54 -5.96 -0.36
CA THR A 26 -25.24 -5.31 -0.51
C THR A 26 -24.75 -4.79 0.84
N VAL A 27 -25.62 -4.18 1.65
CA VAL A 27 -25.28 -3.74 3.01
C VAL A 27 -24.90 -4.93 3.88
N ILE A 28 -25.62 -6.06 3.80
CA ILE A 28 -25.24 -7.29 4.53
C ILE A 28 -23.81 -7.69 4.12
N ALA A 29 -23.53 -7.83 2.82
CA ALA A 29 -22.21 -8.20 2.33
C ALA A 29 -21.09 -7.25 2.79
N TYR A 30 -21.36 -5.95 2.83
CA TYR A 30 -20.39 -4.95 3.30
C TYR A 30 -19.97 -5.15 4.76
N TYR A 31 -20.83 -5.70 5.62
CA TYR A 31 -20.55 -5.91 7.04
C TYR A 31 -20.18 -7.36 7.38
N SER A 32 -20.62 -8.34 6.59
CA SER A 32 -20.33 -9.76 6.85
C SER A 32 -19.16 -10.32 6.07
N ASP A 33 -18.89 -9.81 4.87
CA ASP A 33 -17.99 -10.47 3.91
C ASP A 33 -16.84 -9.59 3.43
N PHE A 34 -16.96 -8.27 3.56
CA PHE A 34 -15.89 -7.34 3.19
C PHE A 34 -15.29 -6.67 4.42
N SER A 35 -13.96 -6.49 4.42
CA SER A 35 -13.23 -5.72 5.43
C SER A 35 -12.86 -4.35 4.85
N LEU A 36 -13.81 -3.42 4.86
CA LEU A 36 -13.68 -2.10 4.23
C LEU A 36 -13.00 -1.03 5.11
N GLY A 37 -12.56 -1.37 6.33
CA GLY A 37 -11.88 -0.43 7.23
C GLY A 37 -12.73 0.81 7.53
N VAL A 38 -13.96 0.59 8.01
CA VAL A 38 -14.90 1.66 8.37
C VAL A 38 -14.65 2.06 9.82
N SER A 39 -14.24 3.30 10.05
CA SER A 39 -13.78 3.76 11.37
C SER A 39 -14.72 4.77 12.05
N ASP A 40 -15.53 5.53 11.30
CA ASP A 40 -16.36 6.62 11.85
C ASP A 40 -17.84 6.56 11.42
N PRO A 41 -18.76 7.22 12.17
CA PRO A 41 -20.20 7.20 11.88
C PRO A 41 -20.59 7.75 10.50
N LEU A 42 -19.86 8.74 9.97
CA LEU A 42 -20.11 9.28 8.64
C LEU A 42 -19.71 8.27 7.56
N GLN A 43 -18.61 7.54 7.73
CA GLN A 43 -18.25 6.45 6.83
C GLN A 43 -19.29 5.33 6.84
N HIS A 44 -19.80 4.93 8.01
CA HIS A 44 -20.91 3.97 8.09
C HIS A 44 -22.15 4.46 7.35
N PHE A 45 -22.50 5.75 7.51
CA PHE A 45 -23.62 6.35 6.79
C PHE A 45 -23.41 6.32 5.27
N ILE A 46 -22.24 6.74 4.79
CA ILE A 46 -21.88 6.72 3.36
C ILE A 46 -21.97 5.29 2.80
N LEU A 47 -21.39 4.32 3.52
CA LEU A 47 -21.35 2.91 3.11
C LEU A 47 -22.76 2.32 2.95
N ILE A 48 -23.68 2.68 3.85
CA ILE A 48 -25.08 2.22 3.81
C ILE A 48 -25.83 2.82 2.61
N ILE A 49 -25.59 4.09 2.25
CA ILE A 49 -26.35 4.76 1.18
C ILE A 49 -25.77 4.54 -0.23
N ASN A 50 -24.47 4.24 -0.34
CA ASN A 50 -23.77 4.17 -1.64
C ASN A 50 -24.40 3.22 -2.68
N PRO A 51 -25.02 2.07 -2.32
CA PRO A 51 -25.58 1.16 -3.33
C PRO A 51 -26.84 1.70 -4.00
N ILE A 52 -27.58 2.59 -3.33
CA ILE A 52 -28.93 3.02 -3.75
C ILE A 52 -28.88 3.73 -5.10
N ALA A 53 -27.94 4.67 -5.27
CA ALA A 53 -27.88 5.50 -6.44
C ALA A 53 -27.64 4.69 -7.72
N THR A 54 -26.67 3.78 -7.70
CA THR A 54 -26.33 2.95 -8.86
C THR A 54 -27.43 1.92 -9.15
N ALA A 55 -28.04 1.32 -8.13
CA ALA A 55 -29.19 0.43 -8.30
C ALA A 55 -30.37 1.13 -8.99
N VAL A 56 -30.69 2.37 -8.60
CA VAL A 56 -31.74 3.18 -9.24
C VAL A 56 -31.40 3.49 -10.70
N ILE A 57 -30.17 3.90 -11.00
CA ILE A 57 -29.72 4.21 -12.37
C ILE A 57 -29.82 2.97 -13.27
N LEU A 58 -29.32 1.81 -12.80
CA LEU A 58 -29.28 0.60 -13.61
C LEU A 58 -30.69 0.03 -13.82
N LEU A 59 -31.51 -0.08 -12.77
CA LEU A 59 -32.87 -0.59 -12.91
C LEU A 59 -33.80 0.37 -13.69
N SER A 60 -33.53 1.68 -13.71
CA SER A 60 -34.33 2.62 -14.50
C SER A 60 -34.21 2.42 -16.01
N ILE A 61 -33.15 1.77 -16.50
CA ILE A 61 -32.95 1.43 -17.92
C ILE A 61 -34.17 0.66 -18.46
N ALA A 62 -34.70 -0.26 -17.66
CA ALA A 62 -35.85 -1.06 -18.04
C ALA A 62 -37.16 -0.25 -18.15
N LEU A 63 -37.24 0.94 -17.53
CA LEU A 63 -38.42 1.82 -17.60
C LEU A 63 -38.58 2.50 -18.96
N TYR A 64 -37.51 2.60 -19.76
CA TYR A 64 -37.58 3.11 -21.13
C TYR A 64 -38.29 2.15 -22.10
N ILE A 65 -38.55 0.91 -21.66
CA ILE A 65 -39.23 -0.11 -22.46
C ILE A 65 -40.76 0.02 -22.30
N ASN A 66 -41.42 0.41 -23.38
CA ASN A 66 -42.87 0.63 -23.39
C ASN A 66 -43.67 -0.67 -23.20
N ARG A 67 -43.16 -1.81 -23.68
CA ARG A 67 -43.83 -3.12 -23.54
C ARG A 67 -43.72 -3.62 -22.10
N PRO A 68 -44.84 -3.74 -21.34
CA PRO A 68 -44.77 -4.02 -19.91
C PRO A 68 -44.05 -5.32 -19.57
N LYS A 69 -44.41 -6.44 -20.21
CA LYS A 69 -43.75 -7.73 -19.95
C LYS A 69 -42.24 -7.68 -20.17
N ILE A 70 -41.79 -7.03 -21.26
CA ILE A 70 -40.36 -6.90 -21.56
C ILE A 70 -39.66 -6.02 -20.54
N SER A 71 -40.28 -4.92 -20.10
CA SER A 71 -39.75 -4.06 -19.03
C SER A 71 -39.49 -4.83 -17.73
N TYR A 72 -40.41 -5.70 -17.31
CA TYR A 72 -40.22 -6.56 -16.13
C TYR A 72 -39.13 -7.61 -16.34
N ILE A 73 -39.03 -8.22 -17.53
CA ILE A 73 -37.96 -9.17 -17.87
C ILE A 73 -36.60 -8.47 -17.82
N VAL A 74 -36.46 -7.28 -18.40
CA VAL A 74 -35.20 -6.53 -18.38
C VAL A 74 -34.85 -6.07 -16.96
N MET A 75 -35.83 -5.62 -16.15
CA MET A 75 -35.58 -5.36 -14.72
C MET A 75 -35.06 -6.61 -14.00
N GLY A 76 -35.70 -7.76 -14.19
CA GLY A 76 -35.27 -9.02 -13.58
C GLY A 76 -33.90 -9.47 -14.06
N PHE A 77 -33.56 -9.25 -15.33
CA PHE A 77 -32.24 -9.55 -15.87
C PHE A 77 -31.15 -8.64 -15.29
N ILE A 78 -31.38 -7.33 -15.24
CA ILE A 78 -30.46 -6.38 -14.58
C ILE A 78 -30.28 -6.76 -13.11
N TYR A 79 -31.37 -7.06 -12.40
CA TYR A 79 -31.34 -7.51 -11.02
C TYR A 79 -30.49 -8.79 -10.80
N LEU A 80 -30.61 -9.74 -11.72
CA LEU A 80 -29.81 -10.97 -11.73
C LEU A 80 -28.33 -10.65 -11.93
N LEU A 81 -27.98 -9.77 -12.89
CA LEU A 81 -26.60 -9.36 -13.13
C LEU A 81 -26.00 -8.65 -11.92
N GLU A 82 -26.73 -7.73 -11.30
CA GLU A 82 -26.31 -7.02 -10.09
C GLU A 82 -26.08 -7.98 -8.92
N SER A 83 -27.00 -8.94 -8.73
CA SER A 83 -26.84 -9.96 -7.69
C SER A 83 -25.65 -10.89 -7.96
N ALA A 84 -25.41 -11.26 -9.23
CA ALA A 84 -24.27 -12.06 -9.64
C ALA A 84 -22.95 -11.30 -9.48
N LEU A 85 -22.92 -10.00 -9.78
CA LEU A 85 -21.74 -9.15 -9.57
C LEU A 85 -21.41 -9.01 -8.08
N LEU A 86 -22.42 -8.78 -7.24
CA LEU A 86 -22.24 -8.74 -5.78
C LEU A 86 -21.68 -10.07 -5.27
N TYR A 87 -22.33 -11.18 -5.61
CA TYR A 87 -21.91 -12.50 -5.15
C TYR A 87 -20.53 -12.90 -5.69
N GLY A 88 -20.23 -12.56 -6.95
CA GLY A 88 -18.91 -12.73 -7.53
C GLY A 88 -17.83 -11.96 -6.77
N ASN A 89 -18.12 -10.73 -6.34
CA ASN A 89 -17.21 -9.95 -5.50
C ASN A 89 -17.05 -10.58 -4.11
N ILE A 90 -18.10 -11.14 -3.49
CA ILE A 90 -17.99 -11.86 -2.21
C ILE A 90 -16.99 -13.01 -2.31
N LEU A 91 -17.17 -13.88 -3.32
CA LEU A 91 -16.26 -15.01 -3.52
C LEU A 91 -14.84 -14.56 -3.85
N TYR A 92 -14.70 -13.54 -4.71
CA TYR A 92 -13.40 -13.02 -5.10
C TYR A 92 -12.67 -12.36 -3.91
N TYR A 93 -13.39 -11.59 -3.09
CA TYR A 93 -12.83 -10.93 -1.92
C TYR A 93 -12.41 -11.93 -0.83
N ARG A 94 -13.13 -13.04 -0.64
CA ARG A 94 -12.68 -14.10 0.29
C ARG A 94 -11.35 -14.72 -0.12
N GLU A 95 -11.11 -14.85 -1.42
CA GLU A 95 -9.88 -15.45 -1.94
C GLU A 95 -8.72 -14.44 -2.00
N PHE A 96 -9.01 -13.24 -2.49
CA PHE A 96 -8.01 -12.26 -2.86
C PHE A 96 -8.02 -11.00 -2.00
N SER A 97 -8.96 -10.84 -1.07
CA SER A 97 -9.18 -9.60 -0.28
C SER A 97 -9.37 -8.33 -1.12
N ASP A 98 -9.56 -8.47 -2.43
CA ASP A 98 -9.75 -7.38 -3.40
C ASP A 98 -11.09 -7.54 -4.14
N PHE A 99 -11.42 -6.59 -5.02
CA PHE A 99 -12.67 -6.54 -5.77
C PHE A 99 -12.46 -6.95 -7.24
N LEU A 100 -13.53 -7.44 -7.87
CA LEU A 100 -13.52 -7.80 -9.28
C LEU A 100 -13.29 -6.57 -10.16
N SER A 101 -12.08 -6.45 -10.67
CA SER A 101 -11.70 -5.46 -11.69
C SER A 101 -12.21 -5.85 -13.09
N PHE A 102 -12.19 -4.90 -14.02
CA PHE A 102 -12.48 -5.16 -15.43
C PHE A 102 -11.55 -6.23 -16.01
N ASN A 103 -10.25 -6.16 -15.72
CA ASN A 103 -9.26 -7.14 -16.19
C ASN A 103 -9.56 -8.53 -15.64
N THR A 104 -9.96 -8.64 -14.37
CA THR A 104 -10.34 -9.91 -13.75
C THR A 104 -11.54 -10.53 -14.47
N ILE A 105 -12.59 -9.73 -14.70
CA ILE A 105 -13.81 -10.19 -15.38
C ILE A 105 -13.53 -10.58 -16.84
N ALA A 106 -12.82 -9.74 -17.58
CA ALA A 106 -12.45 -10.00 -18.98
C ALA A 106 -11.51 -11.21 -19.11
N GLY A 107 -10.66 -11.44 -18.10
CA GLY A 107 -9.74 -12.57 -18.02
C GLY A 107 -10.38 -13.88 -17.56
N ALA A 108 -11.59 -13.87 -16.99
CA ALA A 108 -12.21 -15.02 -16.32
C ALA A 108 -12.26 -16.28 -17.22
N ALA A 109 -12.47 -16.14 -18.53
CA ALA A 109 -12.46 -17.26 -19.46
C ALA A 109 -11.10 -17.98 -19.52
N LYS A 110 -9.99 -17.25 -19.37
CA LYS A 110 -8.62 -17.79 -19.36
C LYS A 110 -8.27 -18.46 -18.02
N VAL A 111 -8.95 -18.10 -16.94
CA VAL A 111 -8.71 -18.61 -15.56
C VAL A 111 -9.68 -19.74 -15.17
N SER A 112 -10.83 -19.85 -15.84
CA SER A 112 -11.90 -20.83 -15.55
C SER A 112 -11.48 -22.31 -15.59
N LYS A 113 -10.40 -22.67 -16.29
CA LYS A 113 -9.91 -24.05 -16.37
C LYS A 113 -9.26 -24.58 -15.09
N GLY A 114 -8.92 -23.73 -14.12
CA GLY A 114 -8.31 -24.13 -12.84
C GLY A 114 -9.14 -23.83 -11.58
N LEU A 115 -10.14 -22.93 -11.66
CA LEU A 115 -10.85 -22.40 -10.49
C LEU A 115 -12.15 -23.12 -10.11
N GLY A 116 -12.69 -23.99 -10.98
CA GLY A 116 -14.00 -24.60 -10.76
C GLY A 116 -14.11 -25.42 -9.46
N GLY A 117 -13.02 -26.05 -9.02
CA GLY A 117 -12.94 -26.76 -7.74
C GLY A 117 -12.73 -25.84 -6.54
N SER A 118 -11.95 -24.76 -6.71
CA SER A 118 -11.60 -23.83 -5.62
C SER A 118 -12.75 -22.89 -5.26
N ALA A 119 -13.54 -22.44 -6.23
CA ALA A 119 -14.67 -21.53 -5.99
C ALA A 119 -15.78 -22.15 -5.14
N ALA A 120 -15.99 -23.47 -5.23
CA ALA A 120 -16.96 -24.19 -4.41
C ALA A 120 -16.56 -24.22 -2.92
N ASN A 121 -15.24 -24.26 -2.64
CA ASN A 121 -14.72 -24.25 -1.27
C ASN A 121 -14.82 -22.87 -0.59
N LEU A 122 -15.03 -21.81 -1.38
CA LEU A 122 -15.21 -20.44 -0.87
C LEU A 122 -16.66 -20.13 -0.48
N VAL A 123 -17.61 -20.99 -0.87
CA VAL A 123 -19.03 -20.82 -0.53
C VAL A 123 -19.23 -21.13 0.95
N GLN A 124 -19.81 -20.18 1.67
CA GLN A 124 -20.13 -20.32 3.09
C GLN A 124 -21.62 -20.58 3.28
N ILE A 125 -22.00 -21.16 4.42
CA ILE A 125 -23.41 -21.52 4.68
C ILE A 125 -24.30 -20.29 4.59
N HIS A 126 -23.90 -19.13 5.11
CA HIS A 126 -24.73 -17.92 5.10
C HIS A 126 -24.96 -17.33 3.70
N ASP A 127 -24.29 -17.82 2.66
CA ASP A 127 -24.44 -17.35 1.28
C ASP A 127 -25.86 -17.53 0.73
N PHE A 128 -26.66 -18.42 1.32
CA PHE A 128 -28.07 -18.57 0.95
C PHE A 128 -28.86 -17.26 1.08
N ILE A 129 -28.45 -16.34 1.97
CA ILE A 129 -29.12 -15.05 2.19
C ILE A 129 -29.08 -14.20 0.91
N TYR A 130 -27.99 -14.29 0.13
CA TYR A 130 -27.82 -13.53 -1.12
C TYR A 130 -28.73 -14.00 -2.26
N GLY A 131 -29.29 -15.22 -2.14
CA GLY A 131 -30.24 -15.81 -3.09
C GLY A 131 -31.69 -15.89 -2.58
N LEU A 132 -31.94 -15.67 -1.29
CA LEU A 132 -33.26 -15.85 -0.65
C LEU A 132 -34.34 -14.96 -1.25
N ASP A 133 -33.97 -13.74 -1.62
CA ASP A 133 -34.82 -12.76 -2.25
C ASP A 133 -35.36 -13.21 -3.63
N PHE A 134 -34.62 -14.02 -4.40
CA PHE A 134 -35.13 -14.61 -5.64
C PHE A 134 -36.30 -15.56 -5.37
N ILE A 135 -36.22 -16.34 -4.28
CA ILE A 135 -37.31 -17.23 -3.84
C ILE A 135 -38.52 -16.39 -3.44
N ILE A 136 -38.30 -15.32 -2.65
CA ILE A 136 -39.37 -14.40 -2.24
C ILE A 136 -40.03 -13.75 -3.46
N LEU A 137 -39.27 -13.22 -4.40
CA LEU A 137 -39.78 -12.61 -5.63
C LEU A 137 -40.56 -13.62 -6.48
N ALA A 138 -40.06 -14.85 -6.61
CA ALA A 138 -40.76 -15.93 -7.32
C ALA A 138 -42.10 -16.25 -6.66
N ILE A 139 -42.15 -16.41 -5.33
CA ILE A 139 -43.39 -16.65 -4.60
C ILE A 139 -44.37 -15.48 -4.79
N LEU A 140 -43.91 -14.22 -4.66
CA LEU A 140 -44.77 -13.04 -4.80
C LEU A 140 -45.39 -12.90 -6.20
N LEU A 141 -44.65 -13.31 -7.24
CA LEU A 141 -45.14 -13.31 -8.62
C LEU A 141 -46.06 -14.52 -8.91
N LEU A 142 -45.68 -15.73 -8.49
CA LEU A 142 -46.46 -16.96 -8.71
C LEU A 142 -47.79 -16.94 -7.96
N THR A 143 -47.80 -16.40 -6.73
CA THR A 143 -49.03 -16.21 -5.94
C THR A 143 -49.87 -15.02 -6.41
N HIS A 144 -49.43 -14.30 -7.45
CA HIS A 144 -50.08 -13.11 -7.98
C HIS A 144 -50.32 -12.02 -6.93
N TYR A 145 -49.50 -12.00 -5.87
CA TYR A 145 -49.48 -10.93 -4.89
C TYR A 145 -48.95 -9.64 -5.53
N ILE A 146 -47.91 -9.78 -6.36
CA ILE A 146 -47.42 -8.77 -7.31
C ILE A 146 -47.88 -9.15 -8.72
N LYS A 147 -48.46 -8.18 -9.43
CA LYS A 147 -48.94 -8.33 -10.81
C LYS A 147 -48.17 -7.39 -11.74
N ILE A 148 -48.00 -7.81 -12.99
CA ILE A 148 -47.44 -6.95 -14.04
C ILE A 148 -48.40 -5.80 -14.30
N ASP A 149 -47.94 -4.58 -14.03
CA ASP A 149 -48.65 -3.36 -14.41
C ASP A 149 -48.81 -3.27 -15.94
N PRO A 150 -50.03 -3.35 -16.49
CA PRO A 150 -50.24 -3.34 -17.93
C PRO A 150 -50.00 -1.96 -18.55
N GLN A 151 -49.90 -0.90 -17.75
CA GLN A 151 -49.75 0.46 -18.26
C GLN A 151 -48.32 0.69 -18.78
N PRO A 152 -48.15 1.32 -19.97
CA PRO A 152 -46.84 1.73 -20.44
C PRO A 152 -46.26 2.82 -19.52
N MET A 153 -44.94 2.82 -19.36
CA MET A 153 -44.27 3.86 -18.58
C MET A 153 -44.15 5.14 -19.41
N LYS A 154 -44.49 6.29 -18.83
CA LYS A 154 -44.27 7.58 -19.49
C LYS A 154 -42.77 7.83 -19.60
N LYS A 155 -42.28 8.24 -20.78
CA LYS A 155 -40.86 8.54 -21.00
C LYS A 155 -40.32 9.55 -20.00
N LEU A 156 -41.11 10.58 -19.65
CA LEU A 156 -40.75 11.57 -18.64
C LEU A 156 -40.54 10.95 -17.25
N THR A 157 -41.30 9.93 -16.88
CA THR A 157 -41.14 9.23 -15.60
C THR A 157 -39.87 8.37 -15.60
N ALA A 158 -39.57 7.68 -16.71
CA ALA A 158 -38.31 6.95 -16.85
C ALA A 158 -37.10 7.90 -16.75
N ILE A 159 -37.14 9.02 -17.48
CA ILE A 159 -36.14 10.09 -17.41
C ILE A 159 -36.00 10.62 -15.99
N ALA A 160 -37.09 11.00 -15.34
CA ALA A 160 -37.07 11.53 -13.97
C ALA A 160 -36.48 10.52 -12.97
N THR A 161 -36.73 9.22 -13.16
CA THR A 161 -36.16 8.16 -12.30
C THR A 161 -34.65 8.03 -12.50
N THR A 162 -34.17 8.08 -13.74
CA THR A 162 -32.73 8.10 -14.03
C THR A 162 -32.06 9.35 -13.45
N PHE A 163 -32.66 10.53 -13.61
CA PHE A 163 -32.15 11.77 -13.03
C PHE A 163 -32.16 11.77 -11.50
N LEU A 164 -33.15 11.12 -10.87
CA LEU A 164 -33.14 10.89 -9.44
C LEU A 164 -31.92 10.03 -9.03
N GLY A 165 -31.64 8.95 -9.75
CA GLY A 165 -30.45 8.14 -9.53
C GLY A 165 -29.15 8.93 -9.67
N ILE A 166 -29.02 9.75 -10.73
CA ILE A 166 -27.87 10.63 -10.95
C ILE A 166 -27.74 11.66 -9.82
N PHE A 167 -28.85 12.27 -9.40
CA PHE A 167 -28.85 13.23 -8.29
C PHE A 167 -28.38 12.58 -6.98
N LEU A 168 -28.89 11.38 -6.66
CA LEU A 168 -28.46 10.61 -5.48
C LEU A 168 -26.98 10.24 -5.57
N PHE A 169 -26.49 9.88 -6.76
CA PHE A 169 -25.06 9.60 -6.96
C PHE A 169 -24.22 10.86 -6.74
N SER A 170 -24.59 12.00 -7.32
CA SER A 170 -23.89 13.27 -7.12
C SER A 170 -23.90 13.72 -5.65
N LEU A 171 -25.00 13.48 -4.92
CA LEU A 171 -25.08 13.73 -3.48
C LEU A 171 -24.09 12.83 -2.72
N ASN A 172 -24.11 11.52 -2.97
CA ASN A 172 -23.19 10.56 -2.35
C ASN A 172 -21.73 10.91 -2.65
N LEU A 173 -21.39 11.23 -3.91
CA LEU A 173 -20.06 11.67 -4.32
C LEU A 173 -19.65 12.97 -3.64
N THR A 174 -20.55 13.93 -3.48
CA THR A 174 -20.25 15.20 -2.79
C THR A 174 -19.93 14.97 -1.31
N ILE A 175 -20.71 14.12 -0.63
CA ILE A 175 -20.46 13.74 0.77
C ILE A 175 -19.12 12.97 0.88
N ALA A 176 -18.89 12.05 -0.04
CA ALA A 176 -17.65 11.27 -0.11
C ALA A 176 -16.42 12.15 -0.36
N GLU A 177 -16.47 13.10 -1.31
CA GLU A 177 -15.39 14.06 -1.58
C GLU A 177 -15.17 15.05 -0.43
N SER A 178 -16.24 15.40 0.30
CA SER A 178 -16.13 16.25 1.49
C SER A 178 -15.43 15.53 2.64
N ASN A 179 -15.67 14.23 2.81
CA ASN A 179 -14.98 13.40 3.79
C ASN A 179 -13.57 13.01 3.32
N ARG A 180 -13.40 12.72 2.03
CA ARG A 180 -12.13 12.32 1.40
C ARG A 180 -11.88 13.08 0.10
N PRO A 181 -11.25 14.27 0.16
CA PRO A 181 -10.99 15.09 -1.01
C PRO A 181 -10.11 14.39 -2.06
N GLN A 182 -10.47 14.57 -3.33
CA GLN A 182 -9.82 14.00 -4.51
C GLN A 182 -9.92 12.47 -4.59
N LEU A 183 -11.03 11.89 -4.13
CA LEU A 183 -11.25 10.45 -4.05
C LEU A 183 -10.97 9.72 -5.39
N LEU A 184 -11.44 10.29 -6.51
CA LEU A 184 -11.26 9.72 -7.85
C LEU A 184 -9.90 10.06 -8.50
N GLY A 185 -9.25 11.13 -8.04
CA GLY A 185 -7.97 11.61 -8.59
C GLY A 185 -6.75 10.97 -7.90
N ARG A 186 -6.79 10.89 -6.57
CA ARG A 186 -5.78 10.28 -5.70
C ARG A 186 -6.14 8.85 -5.35
N THR A 187 -6.57 8.04 -6.31
CA THR A 187 -6.98 6.66 -6.00
C THR A 187 -5.77 5.84 -5.58
N PHE A 188 -5.68 5.62 -4.26
CA PHE A 188 -4.66 4.84 -3.59
C PHE A 188 -5.13 3.41 -3.28
N ASP A 189 -6.43 3.20 -3.10
CA ASP A 189 -6.98 1.90 -2.72
C ASP A 189 -8.36 1.67 -3.38
N ARG A 190 -8.56 0.46 -3.92
CA ARG A 190 -9.82 0.00 -4.51
C ARG A 190 -10.91 -0.14 -3.45
N ALA A 191 -10.56 -0.61 -2.26
CA ALA A 191 -11.48 -0.75 -1.13
C ALA A 191 -12.08 0.59 -0.71
N TYR A 192 -11.32 1.69 -0.84
CA TYR A 192 -11.84 3.04 -0.60
C TYR A 192 -12.90 3.43 -1.62
N ILE A 193 -12.70 3.16 -2.91
CA ILE A 193 -13.72 3.46 -3.93
C ILE A 193 -15.01 2.68 -3.65
N VAL A 194 -14.90 1.40 -3.26
CA VAL A 194 -16.06 0.60 -2.87
C VAL A 194 -16.72 1.13 -1.59
N LYS A 195 -15.94 1.48 -0.57
CA LYS A 195 -16.44 2.06 0.69
C LYS A 195 -17.26 3.33 0.46
N TYR A 196 -16.74 4.24 -0.37
CA TYR A 196 -17.35 5.55 -0.56
C TYR A 196 -18.43 5.57 -1.66
N LEU A 197 -18.23 4.86 -2.77
CA LEU A 197 -19.06 4.96 -3.98
C LEU A 197 -19.77 3.66 -4.36
N GLY A 198 -19.38 2.51 -3.79
CA GLY A 198 -19.98 1.21 -4.05
C GLY A 198 -19.37 0.43 -5.22
N LEU A 199 -19.68 -0.88 -5.28
CA LEU A 199 -19.12 -1.84 -6.25
C LEU A 199 -19.32 -1.44 -7.72
N ASN A 200 -20.51 -0.95 -8.08
CA ASN A 200 -20.81 -0.55 -9.46
C ASN A 200 -19.99 0.66 -9.91
N SER A 201 -19.84 1.64 -9.01
CA SER A 201 -19.03 2.83 -9.26
C SER A 201 -17.56 2.47 -9.39
N PHE A 202 -17.07 1.56 -8.54
CA PHE A 202 -15.73 0.99 -8.65
C PHE A 202 -15.51 0.29 -9.99
N LEU A 203 -16.39 -0.64 -10.39
CA LEU A 203 -16.23 -1.36 -11.65
C LEU A 203 -16.24 -0.42 -12.87
N ALA A 204 -17.10 0.62 -12.87
CA ALA A 204 -17.12 1.62 -13.92
C ALA A 204 -15.83 2.45 -13.94
N TYR A 205 -15.36 2.91 -12.78
CA TYR A 205 -14.10 3.65 -12.64
C TYR A 205 -12.90 2.84 -13.15
N ASP A 206 -12.79 1.60 -12.67
CA ASP A 206 -11.72 0.67 -13.02
C ASP A 206 -11.74 0.31 -14.51
N SER A 207 -12.93 0.09 -15.09
CA SER A 207 -13.08 -0.16 -16.54
C SER A 207 -12.54 1.00 -17.37
N ILE A 208 -12.87 2.24 -17.01
CA ILE A 208 -12.38 3.43 -17.74
C ILE A 208 -10.86 3.52 -17.64
N LYS A 209 -10.30 3.36 -16.43
CA LYS A 209 -8.85 3.42 -16.21
C LYS A 209 -8.12 2.30 -16.95
N THR A 210 -8.67 1.10 -16.94
CA THR A 210 -8.12 -0.05 -17.63
C THR A 210 -8.09 0.15 -19.15
N VAL A 211 -9.16 0.69 -19.75
CA VAL A 211 -9.18 1.00 -21.19
C VAL A 211 -8.13 2.06 -21.53
N GLN A 212 -8.01 3.13 -20.73
CA GLN A 212 -6.99 4.16 -20.92
C GLN A 212 -5.58 3.57 -20.85
N ASN A 213 -5.30 2.72 -19.85
CA ASN A 213 -4.00 2.08 -19.68
C ASN A 213 -3.69 1.10 -20.82
N ASN A 214 -4.67 0.30 -21.24
CA ASN A 214 -4.51 -0.66 -22.34
C ASN A 214 -4.26 0.03 -23.68
N GLN A 215 -4.86 1.19 -23.92
CA GLN A 215 -4.57 2.00 -25.10
C GLN A 215 -3.09 2.42 -25.13
N VAL A 216 -2.58 3.02 -24.04
CA VAL A 216 -1.17 3.41 -23.92
C VAL A 216 -0.23 2.19 -24.06
N ARG A 217 -0.58 1.06 -23.44
CA ARG A 217 0.19 -0.20 -23.54
C ARG A 217 0.19 -0.79 -24.94
N SER A 218 -0.85 -0.58 -25.74
CA SER A 218 -0.96 -1.12 -27.10
C SER A 218 -0.06 -0.39 -28.11
N GLU A 219 0.32 0.85 -27.80
CA GLU A 219 1.26 1.65 -28.60
C GLU A 219 2.73 1.26 -28.36
N ALA A 220 3.01 0.46 -27.33
CA ALA A 220 4.37 0.10 -26.94
C ALA A 220 4.95 -0.99 -27.84
N VAL A 221 6.14 -0.73 -28.39
CA VAL A 221 6.90 -1.66 -29.23
C VAL A 221 8.24 -2.01 -28.59
N GLY A 222 8.83 -3.14 -28.96
CA GLY A 222 10.10 -3.60 -28.37
C GLY A 222 11.25 -2.59 -28.48
N THR A 223 11.29 -1.79 -29.56
CA THR A 223 12.30 -0.74 -29.77
C THR A 223 12.21 0.40 -28.77
N ASP A 224 11.05 0.62 -28.13
CA ASP A 224 10.94 1.60 -27.03
C ASP A 224 11.86 1.26 -25.86
N MET A 225 12.26 -0.01 -25.73
CA MET A 225 13.15 -0.49 -24.69
C MET A 225 14.63 -0.18 -25.00
N ASP A 226 15.02 0.00 -26.26
CA ASP A 226 16.41 0.28 -26.64
C ASP A 226 16.86 1.64 -26.10
N ASP A 227 15.97 2.64 -26.17
CA ASP A 227 16.18 3.97 -25.59
C ASP A 227 16.31 3.88 -24.06
N VAL A 228 15.46 3.07 -23.42
CA VAL A 228 15.53 2.83 -21.96
C VAL A 228 16.86 2.21 -21.58
N LEU A 229 17.27 1.13 -22.24
CA LEU A 229 18.52 0.43 -21.94
C LEU A 229 19.74 1.34 -22.18
N THR A 230 19.67 2.22 -23.18
CA THR A 230 20.74 3.19 -23.45
C THR A 230 20.90 4.18 -22.30
N GLU A 231 19.80 4.76 -21.81
CA GLU A 231 19.87 5.74 -20.72
C GLU A 231 20.20 5.09 -19.38
N VAL A 232 19.68 3.89 -19.09
CA VAL A 232 20.04 3.12 -17.88
C VAL A 232 21.54 2.78 -17.86
N LYS A 233 22.10 2.33 -18.99
CA LYS A 233 23.55 2.05 -19.09
C LYS A 233 24.41 3.29 -18.86
N LYS A 234 23.96 4.45 -19.33
CA LYS A 234 24.65 5.74 -19.13
C LYS A 234 24.58 6.19 -17.66
N ASN A 235 23.50 5.88 -16.97
CA ASN A 235 23.29 6.22 -15.57
C ASN A 235 23.98 5.25 -14.58
N TYR A 236 24.42 4.08 -15.03
CA TYR A 236 25.00 3.07 -14.15
C TYR A 236 26.24 3.59 -13.38
N ALA A 237 26.21 3.47 -12.06
CA ALA A 237 27.32 3.77 -11.17
C ALA A 237 28.02 2.49 -10.74
N LYS A 238 29.33 2.37 -11.00
CA LYS A 238 30.11 1.18 -10.65
C LYS A 238 30.15 0.99 -9.11
N PRO A 239 29.96 -0.23 -8.58
CA PRO A 239 30.02 -0.49 -7.15
C PRO A 239 31.37 -0.10 -6.55
N ASN A 240 31.35 0.35 -5.30
CA ASN A 240 32.56 0.61 -4.54
C ASN A 240 33.22 -0.71 -4.09
N PRO A 241 34.47 -1.01 -4.51
CA PRO A 241 35.13 -2.27 -4.18
C PRO A 241 35.31 -2.54 -2.68
N VAL A 242 35.25 -1.49 -1.84
CA VAL A 242 35.33 -1.64 -0.38
C VAL A 242 34.07 -2.27 0.19
N TYR A 243 32.91 -2.01 -0.41
CA TYR A 243 31.59 -2.39 0.12
C TYR A 243 30.91 -3.50 -0.68
N PHE A 244 31.25 -3.65 -1.97
CA PHE A 244 30.63 -4.66 -2.82
C PHE A 244 30.75 -6.07 -2.22
N GLY A 245 29.62 -6.76 -2.07
CA GLY A 245 29.55 -8.13 -1.53
C GLY A 245 29.84 -8.26 -0.04
N LYS A 246 29.95 -7.16 0.72
CA LYS A 246 30.21 -7.23 2.17
C LYS A 246 29.09 -7.90 2.97
N ALA A 247 27.86 -7.87 2.47
CA ALA A 247 26.70 -8.52 3.03
C ALA A 247 26.30 -9.80 2.27
N LYS A 248 27.20 -10.37 1.45
CA LYS A 248 26.87 -11.58 0.67
C LYS A 248 26.48 -12.74 1.59
N GLY A 249 25.32 -13.34 1.33
CA GLY A 249 24.76 -14.46 2.09
C GLY A 249 24.21 -14.09 3.47
N LYS A 250 24.14 -12.80 3.82
CA LYS A 250 23.46 -12.32 5.02
C LYS A 250 21.97 -12.23 4.77
N ASN A 251 21.16 -12.42 5.80
CA ASN A 251 19.76 -12.03 5.71
C ASN A 251 19.69 -10.52 5.48
N ILE A 252 18.64 -10.06 4.82
CA ILE A 252 18.35 -8.64 4.62
C ILE A 252 17.01 -8.38 5.28
N ILE A 253 17.01 -7.52 6.30
CA ILE A 253 15.82 -7.14 7.06
C ILE A 253 15.57 -5.66 6.79
N VAL A 254 14.56 -5.37 5.99
CA VAL A 254 14.10 -4.01 5.71
C VAL A 254 13.04 -3.62 6.73
N ILE A 255 13.23 -2.49 7.41
CA ILE A 255 12.29 -1.92 8.36
C ILE A 255 11.85 -0.57 7.80
N HIS A 256 10.59 -0.50 7.42
CA HIS A 256 9.94 0.71 6.92
C HIS A 256 9.39 1.48 8.12
N LEU A 257 9.88 2.69 8.33
CA LEU A 257 9.50 3.59 9.42
C LEU A 257 8.40 4.54 8.92
N GLU A 258 7.14 4.20 9.20
CA GLU A 258 5.98 4.95 8.72
C GLU A 258 6.07 6.43 9.12
N SER A 259 5.96 7.32 8.12
CA SER A 259 5.88 8.78 8.28
C SER A 259 7.03 9.36 9.12
N PHE A 260 8.19 8.70 9.17
CA PHE A 260 9.31 9.09 10.05
C PHE A 260 10.26 10.07 9.35
N GLN A 261 10.40 11.28 9.90
CA GLN A 261 11.26 12.32 9.34
C GLN A 261 12.63 12.38 10.02
N GLN A 262 13.66 12.73 9.24
CA GLN A 262 15.05 12.79 9.70
C GLN A 262 15.27 13.71 10.90
N PHE A 263 14.46 14.77 11.03
CA PHE A 263 14.64 15.75 12.11
C PHE A 263 14.42 15.15 13.50
N LEU A 264 13.72 14.02 13.62
CA LEU A 264 13.49 13.33 14.89
C LEU A 264 14.77 12.72 15.47
N ILE A 265 15.72 12.34 14.61
CA ILE A 265 17.01 11.76 15.03
C ILE A 265 17.79 12.79 15.85
N ASN A 266 18.19 12.38 17.05
CA ASN A 266 18.85 13.16 18.10
C ASN A 266 18.04 14.36 18.62
N TYR A 267 16.77 14.46 18.26
CA TYR A 267 15.90 15.54 18.72
C TYR A 267 15.43 15.29 20.15
N LYS A 268 15.25 16.38 20.89
CA LYS A 268 14.76 16.34 22.26
C LYS A 268 13.55 17.24 22.44
N VAL A 269 12.52 16.71 23.07
CA VAL A 269 11.35 17.47 23.55
C VAL A 269 11.39 17.46 25.07
N ASN A 270 11.25 18.63 25.69
CA ASN A 270 11.26 18.75 27.16
C ASN A 270 12.49 18.09 27.83
N GLY A 271 13.63 18.05 27.14
CA GLY A 271 14.87 17.40 27.60
C GLY A 271 14.92 15.87 27.42
N GLN A 272 13.85 15.24 26.97
CA GLN A 272 13.77 13.81 26.66
C GLN A 272 14.11 13.56 25.18
N GLU A 273 14.91 12.53 24.89
CA GLU A 273 15.12 12.09 23.51
C GLU A 273 13.83 11.49 22.95
N VAL A 274 13.45 11.89 21.74
CA VAL A 274 12.25 11.33 21.10
C VAL A 274 12.49 9.88 20.71
N THR A 275 13.67 9.57 20.16
CA THR A 275 13.99 8.24 19.63
C THR A 275 15.33 7.71 20.12
N PRO A 276 15.51 7.48 21.44
CA PRO A 276 16.79 7.07 22.01
C PRO A 276 17.41 5.83 21.36
N PHE A 277 16.60 4.81 21.01
CA PHE A 277 17.12 3.59 20.39
C PHE A 277 17.64 3.87 18.98
N LEU A 278 16.86 4.53 18.12
CA LEU A 278 17.27 4.91 16.76
C LEU A 278 18.44 5.90 16.78
N ASN A 279 18.53 6.81 17.76
CA ASN A 279 19.69 7.70 17.94
C ASN A 279 20.97 6.89 18.18
N SER A 280 20.89 5.85 19.02
CA SER A 280 22.00 4.95 19.30
C SER A 280 22.42 4.17 18.06
N LEU A 281 21.45 3.69 17.28
CA LEU A 281 21.68 2.95 16.05
C LEU A 281 22.31 3.85 14.98
N TYR A 282 21.78 5.06 14.80
CA TYR A 282 22.24 6.06 13.83
C TYR A 282 23.72 6.42 14.03
N SER A 283 24.18 6.42 15.29
CA SER A 283 25.56 6.76 15.67
C SER A 283 26.48 5.56 15.84
N ASP A 284 25.98 4.32 15.70
CA ASP A 284 26.79 3.12 15.89
C ASP A 284 27.86 2.97 14.80
N LYS A 285 29.04 2.48 15.19
CA LYS A 285 30.18 2.30 14.28
C LYS A 285 29.94 1.26 13.18
N ASN A 286 28.94 0.40 13.33
CA ASN A 286 28.51 -0.59 12.35
C ASN A 286 27.29 -0.15 11.54
N THR A 287 26.80 1.08 11.74
CA THR A 287 25.71 1.66 10.98
C THR A 287 26.25 2.69 10.00
N MET A 288 25.90 2.53 8.73
CA MET A 288 26.04 3.60 7.75
C MET A 288 24.74 4.39 7.71
N SER A 289 24.80 5.66 8.10
CA SER A 289 23.63 6.53 8.25
C SER A 289 23.72 7.72 7.30
N PHE A 290 22.61 8.21 6.78
CA PHE A 290 22.59 9.31 5.82
C PHE A 290 21.76 10.49 6.34
N ASP A 291 22.33 11.70 6.35
CA ASP A 291 21.67 12.93 6.85
C ASP A 291 21.09 13.84 5.74
N ASN A 292 21.39 13.50 4.48
CA ASN A 292 20.87 14.15 3.28
C ASN A 292 20.10 13.15 2.40
N PHE A 293 19.37 12.24 3.03
CA PHE A 293 18.47 11.31 2.36
C PHE A 293 17.04 11.85 2.36
N TYR A 294 16.34 11.76 1.23
CA TYR A 294 15.00 12.31 1.05
C TYR A 294 14.05 11.25 0.49
N HIS A 295 12.78 11.33 0.88
CA HIS A 295 11.76 10.56 0.18
C HIS A 295 11.49 11.16 -1.21
N GLU A 296 11.05 10.31 -2.14
CA GLU A 296 10.77 10.70 -3.53
C GLU A 296 9.33 10.35 -3.94
N VAL A 297 8.49 9.99 -2.96
CA VAL A 297 7.09 9.59 -3.15
C VAL A 297 6.21 10.68 -3.77
N GLY A 298 5.16 10.23 -4.47
CA GLY A 298 4.06 11.05 -4.95
C GLY A 298 2.79 10.82 -4.16
N GLN A 299 1.68 10.66 -4.88
CA GLN A 299 0.37 10.36 -4.27
C GLN A 299 0.27 8.92 -3.75
N GLY A 300 1.16 8.02 -4.18
CA GLY A 300 1.22 6.65 -3.71
C GLY A 300 1.85 6.50 -2.33
N LYS A 301 2.45 7.56 -1.76
CA LYS A 301 3.00 7.59 -0.40
C LYS A 301 3.83 6.33 -0.10
N THR A 302 3.46 5.57 0.94
CA THR A 302 4.03 4.28 1.32
C THR A 302 4.26 3.34 0.13
N SER A 303 3.27 3.19 -0.76
CA SER A 303 3.40 2.29 -1.93
C SER A 303 4.40 2.80 -3.00
N ASP A 304 4.61 4.11 -3.10
CA ASP A 304 5.64 4.66 -4.00
C ASP A 304 7.04 4.41 -3.44
N ALA A 305 7.21 4.57 -2.12
CA ALA A 305 8.45 4.25 -1.42
C ALA A 305 8.81 2.77 -1.62
N GLU A 306 7.86 1.88 -1.35
CA GLU A 306 8.00 0.45 -1.63
C GLU A 306 8.35 0.20 -3.10
N ASN A 307 7.65 0.82 -4.05
CA ASN A 307 7.97 0.63 -5.47
C ASN A 307 9.42 0.97 -5.81
N MET A 308 9.94 2.08 -5.28
CA MET A 308 11.33 2.49 -5.52
C MET A 308 12.33 1.51 -4.91
N LEU A 309 12.09 1.08 -3.66
CA LEU A 309 12.95 0.13 -2.97
C LEU A 309 12.93 -1.26 -3.62
N GLU A 310 11.79 -1.70 -4.15
CA GLU A 310 11.67 -3.03 -4.75
C GLU A 310 12.12 -3.07 -6.21
N THR A 311 11.88 -2.00 -6.98
CA THR A 311 12.01 -2.04 -8.45
C THR A 311 13.06 -1.09 -9.01
N GLY A 312 13.48 -0.08 -8.25
CA GLY A 312 14.37 0.98 -8.74
C GLY A 312 13.71 1.91 -9.76
N LEU A 313 12.36 1.98 -9.77
CA LEU A 313 11.54 2.89 -10.59
C LEU A 313 10.72 3.82 -9.68
N PHE A 314 10.50 5.06 -10.13
CA PHE A 314 9.63 6.01 -9.41
C PHE A 314 8.16 5.58 -9.46
N GLY A 315 7.39 6.00 -8.45
CA GLY A 315 5.93 5.95 -8.46
C GLY A 315 5.30 6.78 -9.59
N LEU A 316 3.97 6.80 -9.70
CA LEU A 316 3.26 7.55 -10.76
C LEU A 316 3.16 9.06 -10.44
N PRO A 317 2.96 9.94 -11.44
CA PRO A 317 2.83 11.37 -11.17
C PRO A 317 1.48 11.68 -10.51
N GLU A 318 0.49 10.80 -10.73
CA GLU A 318 -0.84 10.86 -10.12
C GLU A 318 -1.33 9.44 -9.77
N GLY A 319 -1.91 9.28 -8.58
CA GLY A 319 -2.32 8.02 -7.96
C GLY A 319 -1.16 7.08 -7.62
N SER A 320 -1.49 5.84 -7.27
CA SER A 320 -0.52 4.79 -6.96
C SER A 320 -0.15 3.97 -8.19
N LEU A 321 1.13 3.63 -8.34
CA LEU A 321 1.55 2.59 -9.28
C LEU A 321 0.94 1.24 -8.90
N PHE A 322 0.97 0.88 -7.61
CA PHE A 322 0.52 -0.42 -7.15
C PHE A 322 -0.95 -0.64 -7.54
N SER A 323 -1.81 0.33 -7.26
CA SER A 323 -3.26 0.21 -7.49
C SER A 323 -3.65 0.32 -8.96
N LYS A 324 -2.95 1.14 -9.75
CA LYS A 324 -3.29 1.40 -11.16
C LYS A 324 -2.65 0.43 -12.15
N LEU A 325 -1.44 -0.05 -11.89
CA LEU A 325 -0.63 -0.80 -12.84
C LEU A 325 -0.03 -2.10 -12.27
N GLY A 326 0.12 -2.19 -10.95
CA GLY A 326 0.91 -3.25 -10.31
C GLY A 326 0.35 -4.66 -10.41
N SER A 327 -0.95 -4.82 -10.68
CA SER A 327 -1.55 -6.16 -10.90
C SER A 327 -1.12 -6.79 -12.24
N ASP A 328 -0.73 -5.98 -13.23
CA ASP A 328 -0.46 -6.46 -14.60
C ASP A 328 0.98 -6.20 -15.09
N ASN A 329 1.71 -5.31 -14.41
CA ASN A 329 3.05 -4.94 -14.85
C ASN A 329 4.06 -6.07 -14.59
N THR A 330 4.98 -6.26 -15.53
CA THR A 330 6.14 -7.13 -15.34
C THR A 330 7.18 -6.36 -14.51
N PHE A 331 7.73 -7.00 -13.48
CA PHE A 331 8.75 -6.40 -12.62
C PHE A 331 10.07 -7.15 -12.67
N GLN A 332 11.15 -6.42 -12.35
CA GLN A 332 12.47 -6.95 -12.02
C GLN A 332 12.76 -6.59 -10.56
N ALA A 333 11.97 -7.15 -9.64
CA ALA A 333 11.95 -6.70 -8.24
C ALA A 333 13.00 -7.41 -7.36
N ALA A 334 13.39 -6.76 -6.25
CA ALA A 334 14.36 -7.24 -5.27
C ALA A 334 14.14 -8.70 -4.80
N PRO A 335 12.93 -9.13 -4.37
CA PRO A 335 12.71 -10.51 -3.94
C PRO A 335 12.99 -11.53 -5.06
N ALA A 336 12.54 -11.26 -6.29
CA ALA A 336 12.83 -12.13 -7.43
C ALA A 336 14.31 -12.12 -7.82
N ILE A 337 14.99 -10.98 -7.77
CA ILE A 337 16.43 -10.88 -8.06
C ILE A 337 17.23 -11.70 -7.03
N LEU A 338 17.01 -11.47 -5.73
CA LEU A 338 17.73 -12.13 -4.65
C LEU A 338 17.40 -13.63 -4.58
N GLY A 339 16.13 -14.00 -4.76
CA GLY A 339 15.67 -15.38 -4.80
C GLY A 339 16.32 -16.18 -5.92
N GLN A 340 16.37 -15.64 -7.14
CA GLN A 340 16.92 -16.35 -8.30
C GLN A 340 18.45 -16.36 -8.35
N GLN A 341 19.12 -15.31 -7.87
CA GLN A 341 20.58 -15.22 -7.92
C GLN A 341 21.26 -15.97 -6.77
N ASP A 342 20.73 -15.84 -5.54
CA ASP A 342 21.39 -16.34 -4.32
C ASP A 342 20.44 -17.14 -3.40
N GLY A 343 19.23 -17.49 -3.84
CA GLY A 343 18.34 -18.41 -3.11
C GLY A 343 17.64 -17.83 -1.89
N TYR A 344 17.45 -16.51 -1.85
CA TYR A 344 16.79 -15.85 -0.71
C TYR A 344 15.31 -16.24 -0.63
N THR A 345 14.85 -16.60 0.57
CA THR A 345 13.41 -16.64 0.87
C THR A 345 12.92 -15.22 1.16
N SER A 346 11.75 -14.83 0.65
CA SER A 346 11.24 -13.47 0.79
C SER A 346 9.92 -13.37 1.56
N ALA A 347 9.77 -12.39 2.44
CA ALA A 347 8.53 -12.19 3.19
C ALA A 347 8.25 -10.72 3.52
N VAL A 348 6.96 -10.35 3.57
CA VAL A 348 6.50 -9.05 4.09
C VAL A 348 5.64 -9.27 5.33
N PHE A 349 5.81 -8.40 6.33
CA PHE A 349 5.02 -8.35 7.57
C PHE A 349 4.33 -6.99 7.68
N HIS A 350 3.00 -6.98 7.80
CA HIS A 350 2.24 -5.74 7.90
C HIS A 350 0.96 -5.90 8.71
N GLY A 351 0.71 -4.96 9.62
CA GLY A 351 -0.46 -4.95 10.50
C GLY A 351 -1.80 -4.55 9.85
N ASN A 352 -1.84 -4.32 8.53
CA ASN A 352 -3.04 -3.97 7.77
C ASN A 352 -3.46 -5.10 6.81
N ILE A 353 -4.68 -5.03 6.28
CA ILE A 353 -5.19 -6.01 5.29
C ILE A 353 -4.35 -5.97 4.01
N GLY A 354 -4.12 -7.15 3.42
CA GLY A 354 -3.23 -7.32 2.28
C GLY A 354 -3.67 -6.59 1.01
N SER A 355 -4.96 -6.28 0.87
CA SER A 355 -5.47 -5.54 -0.27
C SER A 355 -5.29 -4.02 -0.19
N PHE A 356 -4.91 -3.50 0.99
CA PHE A 356 -4.58 -2.08 1.11
C PHE A 356 -3.36 -1.76 0.22
N TRP A 357 -3.48 -0.72 -0.61
CA TRP A 357 -2.58 -0.42 -1.73
C TRP A 357 -2.45 -1.53 -2.80
N ASN A 358 -3.35 -2.52 -2.87
CA ASN A 358 -3.30 -3.63 -3.84
C ASN A 358 -2.04 -4.53 -3.68
N ARG A 359 -1.48 -4.62 -2.47
CA ARG A 359 -0.21 -5.33 -2.20
C ARG A 359 -0.29 -6.83 -2.49
N ASP A 360 -1.39 -7.47 -2.11
CA ASP A 360 -1.70 -8.87 -2.40
C ASP A 360 -1.52 -9.29 -3.88
N ASN A 361 -1.75 -8.38 -4.82
CA ASN A 361 -1.58 -8.61 -6.25
C ASN A 361 -0.20 -8.14 -6.74
N VAL A 362 0.28 -7.00 -6.24
CA VAL A 362 1.58 -6.47 -6.67
C VAL A 362 2.73 -7.36 -6.20
N TYR A 363 2.72 -7.80 -4.95
CA TYR A 363 3.77 -8.64 -4.39
C TYR A 363 3.92 -9.99 -5.12
N LYS A 364 2.82 -10.55 -5.64
CA LYS A 364 2.87 -11.73 -6.50
C LYS A 364 3.61 -11.46 -7.81
N ASN A 365 3.41 -10.28 -8.41
CA ASN A 365 4.13 -9.87 -9.61
C ASN A 365 5.59 -9.47 -9.32
N MET A 366 5.90 -9.08 -8.08
CA MET A 366 7.28 -8.84 -7.63
C MET A 366 8.03 -10.13 -7.26
N GLY A 367 7.30 -11.20 -6.93
CA GLY A 367 7.86 -12.51 -6.59
C GLY A 367 8.19 -12.69 -5.11
N TYR A 368 7.38 -12.11 -4.21
CA TYR A 368 7.48 -12.36 -2.78
C TYR A 368 6.91 -13.72 -2.41
N ASP A 369 7.66 -14.54 -1.67
CA ASP A 369 7.25 -15.90 -1.28
C ASP A 369 6.14 -15.92 -0.23
N TYR A 370 6.17 -14.94 0.69
CA TYR A 370 5.22 -14.81 1.80
C TYR A 370 4.76 -13.35 2.01
N PHE A 371 3.53 -13.15 2.45
CA PHE A 371 2.96 -11.88 2.90
C PHE A 371 2.02 -12.07 4.09
N PHE A 372 2.57 -11.89 5.29
CA PHE A 372 1.85 -11.92 6.55
C PHE A 372 1.17 -10.56 6.77
N ASP A 373 -0.06 -10.44 6.28
CA ASP A 373 -0.94 -9.30 6.49
C ASP A 373 -1.67 -9.38 7.85
N SER A 374 -2.59 -8.44 8.11
CA SER A 374 -3.37 -8.39 9.35
C SER A 374 -4.14 -9.68 9.69
N THR A 375 -4.40 -10.57 8.72
CA THR A 375 -5.10 -11.84 8.96
C THR A 375 -4.22 -12.88 9.64
N TYR A 376 -2.90 -12.66 9.68
CA TYR A 376 -1.92 -13.51 10.37
C TYR A 376 -1.55 -13.01 11.77
N PHE A 377 -2.24 -11.99 12.28
CA PHE A 377 -2.02 -11.43 13.61
C PHE A 377 -3.31 -11.44 14.44
N ASN A 378 -3.19 -11.53 15.76
CA ASN A 378 -4.35 -11.61 16.63
C ASN A 378 -4.99 -10.24 16.85
N LYS A 379 -6.21 -10.04 16.34
CA LYS A 379 -6.96 -8.80 16.51
C LYS A 379 -7.80 -8.83 17.79
N THR A 380 -7.55 -7.88 18.68
CA THR A 380 -8.42 -7.53 19.82
C THR A 380 -8.93 -6.10 19.66
N ASP A 381 -9.98 -5.72 20.39
CA ASP A 381 -10.63 -4.41 20.27
C ASP A 381 -9.65 -3.22 20.40
N ASN A 382 -8.56 -3.38 21.17
CA ASN A 382 -7.56 -2.33 21.40
C ASN A 382 -6.22 -2.55 20.66
N SER A 383 -6.08 -3.64 19.91
CA SER A 383 -4.81 -3.97 19.21
C SER A 383 -4.54 -3.14 17.96
N SER A 384 -5.52 -2.40 17.45
CA SER A 384 -5.45 -1.69 16.18
C SER A 384 -5.88 -0.24 16.30
N LEU A 385 -5.23 0.60 15.52
CA LEU A 385 -5.63 1.98 15.23
C LEU A 385 -6.32 2.02 13.85
N GLU A 386 -6.64 3.21 13.35
CA GLU A 386 -7.38 3.40 12.09
C GLU A 386 -6.79 2.61 10.90
N TYR A 387 -5.45 2.56 10.80
CA TYR A 387 -4.74 2.01 9.64
C TYR A 387 -4.14 0.62 9.85
N GLY A 388 -4.29 0.01 11.03
CA GLY A 388 -3.79 -1.34 11.30
C GLY A 388 -3.35 -1.58 12.73
N MET A 389 -2.77 -2.75 12.95
CA MET A 389 -2.25 -3.19 14.24
C MET A 389 -1.09 -2.31 14.73
N LYS A 390 -1.04 -2.07 16.04
CA LYS A 390 0.05 -1.33 16.70
C LYS A 390 1.38 -2.07 16.55
N ASP A 391 2.47 -1.32 16.45
CA ASP A 391 3.77 -1.85 16.02
C ASP A 391 4.40 -2.82 17.03
N LYS A 392 4.26 -2.60 18.35
CA LYS A 392 4.74 -3.56 19.36
C LYS A 392 4.07 -4.92 19.18
N LEU A 393 2.75 -4.93 18.96
CA LEU A 393 1.99 -6.16 18.76
C LEU A 393 2.38 -6.84 17.45
N MET A 394 2.40 -6.11 16.34
CA MET A 394 2.78 -6.65 15.03
C MET A 394 4.20 -7.23 15.02
N LEU A 395 5.18 -6.51 15.57
CA LEU A 395 6.57 -6.98 15.63
C LEU A 395 6.74 -8.17 16.57
N SER A 396 6.07 -8.15 17.74
CA SER A 396 6.13 -9.25 18.70
C SER A 396 5.56 -10.55 18.14
N GLU A 397 4.41 -10.49 17.47
CA GLU A 397 3.80 -11.66 16.84
C GLU A 397 4.54 -12.11 15.58
N SER A 398 5.24 -11.22 14.88
CA SER A 398 5.95 -11.57 13.64
C SER A 398 7.09 -12.58 13.86
N VAL A 399 7.66 -12.64 15.07
CA VAL A 399 8.87 -13.44 15.32
C VAL A 399 8.64 -14.94 15.19
N LYS A 400 7.42 -15.42 15.47
CA LYS A 400 7.01 -16.83 15.30
C LYS A 400 6.96 -17.28 13.84
N TYR A 401 6.88 -16.33 12.91
CA TYR A 401 6.97 -16.58 11.48
C TYR A 401 8.40 -16.37 10.98
N LEU A 402 9.05 -15.29 11.41
CA LEU A 402 10.44 -14.95 11.04
C LEU A 402 11.41 -16.10 11.36
N GLU A 403 11.30 -16.73 12.54
CA GLU A 403 12.19 -17.84 12.93
C GLU A 403 12.07 -19.08 12.04
N GLN A 404 10.99 -19.20 11.26
CA GLN A 404 10.67 -20.35 10.40
C GLN A 404 11.17 -20.16 8.97
N LEU A 405 11.49 -18.92 8.56
CA LEU A 405 11.99 -18.62 7.22
C LEU A 405 13.34 -19.29 6.99
N GLN A 406 13.56 -19.82 5.78
CA GLN A 406 14.85 -20.38 5.40
C GLN A 406 15.83 -19.23 5.16
N GLN A 407 17.04 -19.36 5.72
CA GLN A 407 18.13 -18.40 5.53
C GLN A 407 18.98 -18.75 4.30
N PRO A 408 19.50 -17.75 3.55
CA PRO A 408 19.28 -16.32 3.77
C PRO A 408 17.86 -15.89 3.38
N PHE A 409 17.32 -14.88 4.06
CA PHE A 409 16.01 -14.30 3.71
C PHE A 409 16.07 -12.80 3.42
N TYR A 410 15.14 -12.31 2.61
CA TYR A 410 14.85 -10.90 2.35
C TYR A 410 13.47 -10.56 2.93
N THR A 411 13.45 -9.84 4.05
CA THR A 411 12.20 -9.54 4.77
C THR A 411 11.94 -8.05 4.82
N LYS A 412 10.66 -7.67 4.80
CA LYS A 412 10.23 -6.28 4.98
C LYS A 412 9.18 -6.19 6.07
N PHE A 413 9.41 -5.33 7.05
CA PHE A 413 8.48 -5.00 8.12
C PHE A 413 7.92 -3.60 7.87
N ILE A 414 6.60 -3.50 7.65
CA ILE A 414 5.92 -2.23 7.39
C ILE A 414 5.15 -1.81 8.64
N THR A 415 5.70 -0.83 9.34
CA THR A 415 5.10 -0.24 10.55
C THR A 415 3.90 0.64 10.22
N VAL A 416 3.03 0.92 11.20
CA VAL A 416 1.74 1.59 10.99
C VAL A 416 1.41 2.64 12.06
N THR A 417 1.85 2.48 13.32
CA THR A 417 1.35 3.29 14.44
C THR A 417 1.64 4.77 14.25
N ASN A 418 2.80 5.11 13.68
CA ASN A 418 3.22 6.47 13.43
C ASN A 418 2.54 7.10 12.20
N HIS A 419 1.24 6.88 12.00
CA HIS A 419 0.48 7.40 10.86
C HIS A 419 -0.46 8.53 11.27
N TYR A 420 -0.60 9.56 10.43
CA TYR A 420 -1.53 10.67 10.65
C TYR A 420 -2.97 10.16 10.92
N PRO A 421 -3.73 10.70 11.91
CA PRO A 421 -3.44 11.90 12.70
C PRO A 421 -2.57 11.69 13.95
N PHE A 422 -1.84 10.56 14.02
CA PHE A 422 -0.92 10.19 15.11
C PHE A 422 -1.63 9.90 16.42
N GLU A 423 -2.87 9.41 16.39
CA GLU A 423 -3.57 9.06 17.62
C GLU A 423 -2.88 7.88 18.33
N LEU A 424 -2.60 8.08 19.62
CA LEU A 424 -2.03 7.06 20.49
C LEU A 424 -2.75 7.12 21.86
N PRO A 425 -3.28 6.00 22.36
CA PRO A 425 -3.85 5.94 23.71
C PRO A 425 -2.83 6.30 24.80
N ASP A 426 -3.31 6.90 25.90
CA ASP A 426 -2.44 7.30 27.01
C ASP A 426 -1.68 6.13 27.65
N GLU A 427 -2.25 4.92 27.62
CA GLU A 427 -1.60 3.71 28.14
C GLU A 427 -0.37 3.26 27.33
N ASP A 428 -0.25 3.72 26.08
CA ASP A 428 0.84 3.37 25.17
C ASP A 428 1.97 4.41 25.16
N ASN A 429 1.84 5.54 25.86
CA ASN A 429 2.79 6.65 25.74
C ASN A 429 4.16 6.41 26.42
N ASP A 430 4.33 5.30 27.15
CA ASP A 430 5.53 4.91 27.90
C ASP A 430 6.08 6.04 28.84
N GLY A 431 5.23 6.96 29.27
CA GLY A 431 5.61 8.11 30.10
C GLY A 431 6.35 9.23 29.36
N PHE A 432 6.45 9.15 28.03
CA PHE A 432 7.02 10.22 27.20
C PHE A 432 6.13 11.45 27.18
N GLN A 433 6.73 12.64 27.32
CA GLN A 433 5.99 13.89 27.39
C GLN A 433 6.01 14.62 26.04
N ALA A 434 4.84 14.64 25.39
CA ALA A 434 4.62 15.40 24.17
C ALA A 434 4.96 16.90 24.34
N PRO A 435 5.29 17.62 23.26
CA PRO A 435 5.36 19.07 23.31
C PRO A 435 3.95 19.65 23.49
N ASN A 436 3.88 20.92 23.89
CA ASN A 436 2.63 21.62 24.12
C ASN A 436 2.42 22.73 23.06
N THR A 437 2.13 22.32 21.83
CA THR A 437 1.72 23.24 20.75
C THR A 437 0.20 23.32 20.67
N ASN A 438 -0.32 24.30 19.93
CA ASN A 438 -1.76 24.43 19.66
C ASN A 438 -2.29 23.38 18.66
N ASN A 439 -1.43 22.52 18.10
CA ASN A 439 -1.77 21.52 17.11
C ASN A 439 -1.56 20.11 17.68
N SER A 440 -2.66 19.39 17.93
CA SER A 440 -2.61 18.04 18.51
C SER A 440 -1.87 17.04 17.63
N ALA A 441 -1.94 17.15 16.31
CA ALA A 441 -1.23 16.25 15.41
C ALA A 441 0.30 16.45 15.52
N VAL A 442 0.77 17.68 15.69
CA VAL A 442 2.20 17.95 15.95
C VAL A 442 2.61 17.38 17.29
N ASN A 443 1.81 17.55 18.34
CA ASN A 443 2.12 17.02 19.67
C ASN A 443 2.19 15.48 19.64
N ASN A 444 1.18 14.85 19.04
CA ASN A 444 1.06 13.41 19.01
C ASN A 444 2.08 12.73 18.08
N TYR A 445 2.58 13.42 17.05
CA TYR A 445 3.64 12.90 16.18
C TYR A 445 4.89 12.47 16.97
N PHE A 446 5.25 13.22 18.02
CA PHE A 446 6.37 12.84 18.88
C PHE A 446 6.05 11.62 19.77
N LEU A 447 4.80 11.45 20.20
CA LEU A 447 4.37 10.28 20.98
C LEU A 447 4.45 9.01 20.15
N THR A 448 3.88 9.01 18.94
CA THR A 448 3.90 7.85 18.05
C THR A 448 5.29 7.54 17.52
N ALA A 449 6.14 8.55 17.30
CA ALA A 449 7.55 8.36 16.96
C ALA A 449 8.33 7.69 18.12
N HIS A 450 8.06 8.08 19.38
CA HIS A 450 8.66 7.44 20.54
C HIS A 450 8.17 6.00 20.72
N TYR A 451 6.88 5.75 20.51
CA TYR A 451 6.32 4.39 20.54
C TYR A 451 6.97 3.47 19.50
N LEU A 452 7.15 3.97 18.27
CA LEU A 452 7.83 3.25 17.19
C LEU A 452 9.30 2.94 17.58
N ASP A 453 10.01 3.89 18.17
CA ASP A 453 11.38 3.70 18.65
C ASP A 453 11.47 2.55 19.68
N ASN A 454 10.57 2.55 20.67
CA ASN A 454 10.50 1.49 21.69
C ASN A 454 10.15 0.12 21.08
N ALA A 455 9.19 0.07 20.15
CA ALA A 455 8.82 -1.17 19.45
C ALA A 455 10.01 -1.77 18.68
N LEU A 456 10.85 -0.92 18.08
CA LEU A 456 12.06 -1.34 17.38
C LEU A 456 13.16 -1.78 18.34
N GLU A 457 13.30 -1.15 19.50
CA GLU A 457 14.23 -1.63 20.54
C GLU A 457 13.88 -3.06 20.97
N GLU A 458 12.61 -3.34 21.25
CA GLU A 458 12.11 -4.68 21.59
C GLU A 458 12.44 -5.70 20.48
N PHE A 459 12.16 -5.33 19.22
CA PHE A 459 12.46 -6.19 18.08
C PHE A 459 13.97 -6.45 17.89
N PHE A 460 14.81 -5.42 18.01
CA PHE A 460 16.27 -5.60 17.92
C PHE A 460 16.83 -6.44 19.06
N ASN A 461 16.26 -6.35 20.26
CA ASN A 461 16.65 -7.20 21.39
C ASN A 461 16.37 -8.67 21.08
N TYR A 462 15.22 -8.98 20.48
CA TYR A 462 14.94 -10.33 19.97
C TYR A 462 15.88 -10.75 18.85
N LEU A 463 16.15 -9.90 17.85
CA LEU A 463 17.08 -10.24 16.77
C LEU A 463 18.47 -10.59 17.32
N LYS A 464 18.93 -9.89 18.35
CA LYS A 464 20.20 -10.19 19.04
C LYS A 464 20.14 -11.51 19.81
N SER A 465 19.11 -11.74 20.61
CA SER A 465 19.00 -12.94 21.45
C SER A 465 18.76 -14.23 20.66
N SER A 466 18.01 -14.15 19.56
CA SER A 466 17.76 -15.27 18.62
C SER A 466 18.93 -15.58 17.70
N GLY A 467 19.97 -14.73 17.66
CA GLY A 467 21.13 -14.87 16.79
C GLY A 467 20.93 -14.37 15.35
N ILE A 468 19.72 -13.93 14.97
CA ILE A 468 19.42 -13.39 13.64
C ILE A 468 20.29 -12.16 13.33
N TYR A 469 20.47 -11.26 14.30
CA TYR A 469 21.20 -10.01 14.17
C TYR A 469 22.63 -10.19 13.62
N ASP A 470 23.36 -11.19 14.12
CA ASP A 470 24.76 -11.43 13.75
C ASP A 470 24.93 -11.88 12.28
N ASN A 471 23.86 -12.42 11.69
CA ASN A 471 23.83 -12.88 10.31
C ASN A 471 22.95 -12.02 9.39
N SER A 472 22.64 -10.79 9.78
CA SER A 472 21.75 -9.91 9.03
C SER A 472 22.36 -8.55 8.71
N MET A 473 22.04 -8.04 7.53
CA MET A 473 22.06 -6.62 7.22
C MET A 473 20.66 -6.06 7.46
N ILE A 474 20.54 -5.12 8.38
CA ILE A 474 19.28 -4.46 8.74
C ILE A 474 19.25 -3.08 8.09
N VAL A 475 18.26 -2.84 7.26
CA VAL A 475 18.08 -1.59 6.51
C VAL A 475 16.86 -0.89 7.08
N LEU A 476 17.01 0.34 7.56
CA LEU A 476 15.92 1.15 8.08
C LEU A 476 15.77 2.40 7.22
N TYR A 477 14.54 2.75 6.86
CA TYR A 477 14.26 3.99 6.15
C TYR A 477 12.92 4.58 6.56
N GLY A 478 12.83 5.91 6.61
CA GLY A 478 11.54 6.58 6.63
C GLY A 478 10.99 6.70 5.21
N ASP A 479 9.70 6.50 5.02
CA ASP A 479 9.07 6.42 3.69
C ASP A 479 8.59 7.77 3.16
N HIS A 480 8.07 8.63 4.02
CA HIS A 480 7.68 9.99 3.67
C HIS A 480 7.54 10.90 4.89
N TYR A 481 7.26 12.18 4.63
CA TYR A 481 6.90 13.13 5.69
C TYR A 481 5.65 12.65 6.46
N GLY A 482 5.67 12.82 7.78
CA GLY A 482 4.48 12.64 8.62
C GLY A 482 3.66 13.92 8.69
N LEU A 483 4.33 15.04 9.00
CA LEU A 483 3.71 16.36 9.06
C LEU A 483 3.75 17.02 7.69
N SER A 484 2.59 17.47 7.21
CA SER A 484 2.50 18.16 5.91
C SER A 484 2.84 19.65 6.05
N ASN A 485 3.00 20.33 4.92
CA ASN A 485 3.22 21.79 4.87
C ASN A 485 2.18 22.59 5.67
N ASN A 486 0.96 22.06 5.87
CA ASN A 486 -0.06 22.73 6.67
C ASN A 486 0.23 22.67 8.18
N GLN A 487 0.90 21.63 8.67
CA GLN A 487 1.28 21.49 10.08
C GLN A 487 2.67 22.03 10.37
N ASN A 488 3.53 22.15 9.36
CA ASN A 488 4.90 22.60 9.52
C ASN A 488 5.07 23.98 10.20
N PRO A 489 4.20 24.99 9.98
CA PRO A 489 4.26 26.24 10.74
C PRO A 489 4.07 26.07 12.25
N ASP A 490 3.29 25.09 12.70
CA ASP A 490 3.10 24.77 14.12
C ASP A 490 4.29 23.98 14.70
N LEU A 491 5.01 23.22 13.86
CA LEU A 491 6.27 22.56 14.21
C LEU A 491 7.44 23.56 14.30
N ALA A 492 7.42 24.63 13.49
CA ALA A 492 8.53 25.56 13.34
C ALA A 492 9.14 26.07 14.67
N PRO A 493 8.34 26.47 15.69
CA PRO A 493 8.90 26.96 16.96
C PRO A 493 9.70 25.89 17.71
N LEU A 494 9.31 24.61 17.60
CA LEU A 494 10.05 23.50 18.18
C LEU A 494 11.44 23.35 17.52
N LEU A 495 11.55 23.68 16.24
CA LEU A 495 12.81 23.68 15.50
C LEU A 495 13.62 24.99 15.67
N GLY A 496 13.18 25.89 16.54
CA GLY A 496 13.84 27.19 16.79
C GLY A 496 13.63 28.21 15.66
N ILE A 497 12.62 28.00 14.81
CA ILE A 497 12.27 28.89 13.70
C ILE A 497 10.94 29.58 14.04
N ASN A 498 10.85 30.90 13.87
CA ASN A 498 9.56 31.59 13.98
C ASN A 498 8.65 31.15 12.83
N SER A 499 7.40 30.77 13.12
CA SER A 499 6.40 30.37 12.13
C SER A 499 6.20 31.38 11.00
N ASP A 500 6.32 32.69 11.27
CA ASP A 500 6.23 33.75 10.25
C ASP A 500 7.38 33.72 9.23
N ASN A 501 8.50 33.10 9.59
CA ASN A 501 9.67 32.93 8.74
C ASN A 501 9.73 31.55 8.06
N TRP A 502 8.68 30.72 8.20
CA TRP A 502 8.61 29.43 7.55
C TRP A 502 8.34 29.60 6.04
N THR A 503 9.18 29.00 5.20
CA THR A 503 9.15 29.16 3.75
C THR A 503 9.06 27.81 3.03
N ASP A 504 8.78 27.82 1.72
CA ASP A 504 8.86 26.63 0.84
C ASP A 504 10.22 25.92 0.94
N PHE A 505 11.30 26.67 1.20
CA PHE A 505 12.61 26.08 1.45
C PHE A 505 12.59 25.23 2.74
N ASN A 506 12.00 25.72 3.83
CA ASN A 506 11.88 24.96 5.07
C ASN A 506 11.05 23.68 4.86
N ASP A 507 9.93 23.76 4.14
CA ASP A 507 9.13 22.59 3.76
C ASP A 507 9.93 21.55 2.98
N SER A 508 10.77 22.00 2.03
CA SER A 508 11.63 21.10 1.27
C SER A 508 12.69 20.38 2.13
N GLN A 509 13.16 21.02 3.20
CA GLN A 509 14.10 20.40 4.15
C GLN A 509 13.40 19.39 5.07
N MET A 510 12.09 19.53 5.28
CA MET A 510 11.28 18.55 6.01
C MET A 510 11.01 17.27 5.22
N GLN A 511 11.33 17.21 3.92
CA GLN A 511 11.22 16.00 3.11
C GLN A 511 12.36 14.99 3.37
N LYS A 512 13.30 15.31 4.25
CA LYS A 512 14.35 14.39 4.67
C LYS A 512 13.79 13.28 5.55
N VAL A 513 14.17 12.05 5.26
CA VAL A 513 13.82 10.84 6.01
C VAL A 513 15.11 10.09 6.34
N PRO A 514 15.18 9.36 7.47
CA PRO A 514 16.39 8.63 7.80
C PRO A 514 16.60 7.48 6.80
N PHE A 515 17.87 7.17 6.55
CA PHE A 515 18.29 5.93 5.91
C PHE A 515 19.50 5.39 6.65
N MET A 516 19.40 4.16 7.13
CA MET A 516 20.42 3.48 7.94
C MET A 516 20.62 2.06 7.43
N ILE A 517 21.88 1.69 7.19
CA ILE A 517 22.27 0.31 6.90
C ILE A 517 23.15 -0.16 8.05
N HIS A 518 22.60 -1.06 8.87
CA HIS A 518 23.25 -1.61 10.03
C HIS A 518 23.65 -3.08 9.80
N MET A 519 24.91 -3.42 10.00
CA MET A 519 25.36 -4.80 9.94
C MET A 519 26.64 -4.96 10.75
N LYS A 520 26.69 -5.96 11.65
CA LYS A 520 27.90 -6.27 12.42
C LYS A 520 29.12 -6.42 11.50
N GLY A 521 30.15 -5.60 11.72
CA GLY A 521 31.38 -5.61 10.91
C GLY A 521 31.32 -4.77 9.64
N LEU A 522 30.19 -4.13 9.32
CA LEU A 522 30.15 -3.06 8.33
C LEU A 522 30.89 -1.85 8.87
N LYS A 523 31.69 -1.18 8.03
CA LYS A 523 32.28 0.10 8.41
C LYS A 523 31.23 1.19 8.25
N GLY A 524 30.68 1.63 9.38
CA GLY A 524 29.67 2.67 9.44
C GLY A 524 30.21 4.10 9.41
N GLY A 525 29.37 5.03 9.85
CA GLY A 525 29.58 6.47 9.88
C GLY A 525 28.43 7.24 9.24
N ILE A 526 28.32 8.52 9.59
CA ILE A 526 27.36 9.43 8.96
C ILE A 526 27.90 9.84 7.60
N ASN A 527 27.15 9.53 6.55
CA ASN A 527 27.43 9.89 5.17
C ASN A 527 26.60 11.11 4.79
N HIS A 528 27.29 12.14 4.29
CA HIS A 528 26.68 13.42 3.92
C HIS A 528 26.29 13.53 2.44
N SER A 529 26.45 12.45 1.66
CA SER A 529 26.00 12.42 0.27
C SER A 529 24.49 12.57 0.17
N TYR A 530 24.04 13.33 -0.82
CA TYR A 530 22.63 13.53 -1.09
C TYR A 530 22.10 12.37 -1.91
N GLY A 531 21.02 11.73 -1.47
CA GLY A 531 20.40 10.59 -2.16
C GLY A 531 18.92 10.47 -1.82
N GLY A 532 18.23 9.55 -2.51
CA GLY A 532 16.82 9.29 -2.28
C GLY A 532 16.46 7.81 -2.31
N GLU A 533 15.18 7.51 -2.09
CA GLU A 533 14.63 6.15 -2.09
C GLU A 533 14.94 5.36 -3.35
N ILE A 534 15.04 6.01 -4.51
CA ILE A 534 15.39 5.37 -5.78
C ILE A 534 16.78 4.71 -5.75
N ASP A 535 17.68 5.22 -4.91
CA ASP A 535 19.08 4.78 -4.80
C ASP A 535 19.26 3.59 -3.84
N VAL A 536 18.23 3.23 -3.09
CA VAL A 536 18.30 2.18 -2.06
C VAL A 536 18.53 0.81 -2.69
N LEU A 537 17.73 0.41 -3.67
CA LEU A 537 17.84 -0.89 -4.32
C LEU A 537 19.24 -1.20 -4.87
N PRO A 538 19.87 -0.34 -5.70
CA PRO A 538 21.21 -0.62 -6.20
C PRO A 538 22.26 -0.71 -5.07
N THR A 539 22.11 0.06 -3.99
CA THR A 539 23.02 -0.01 -2.83
C THR A 539 22.89 -1.35 -2.09
N ILE A 540 21.66 -1.78 -1.77
CA ILE A 540 21.44 -3.05 -1.05
C ILE A 540 21.93 -4.23 -1.91
N LEU A 541 21.62 -4.23 -3.22
CA LEU A 541 22.06 -5.29 -4.14
C LEU A 541 23.58 -5.33 -4.28
N HIS A 542 24.27 -4.18 -4.36
CA HIS A 542 25.73 -4.15 -4.38
C HIS A 542 26.35 -4.65 -3.08
N LEU A 543 25.79 -4.31 -1.92
CA LEU A 543 26.22 -4.84 -0.63
C LEU A 543 26.03 -6.36 -0.55
N ALA A 544 24.93 -6.89 -1.08
CA ALA A 544 24.67 -8.32 -1.21
C ALA A 544 25.58 -9.01 -2.24
N GLY A 545 26.28 -8.25 -3.09
CA GLY A 545 27.21 -8.77 -4.10
C GLY A 545 26.57 -9.08 -5.45
N ILE A 546 25.36 -8.57 -5.69
CA ILE A 546 24.63 -8.71 -6.95
C ILE A 546 25.11 -7.66 -7.96
N ASN A 547 25.34 -8.10 -9.21
CA ASN A 547 25.66 -7.19 -10.29
C ASN A 547 24.38 -6.56 -10.88
N THR A 548 24.19 -5.26 -10.66
CA THR A 548 22.96 -4.56 -11.05
C THR A 548 22.95 -4.09 -12.51
N LYS A 549 24.07 -4.18 -13.23
CA LYS A 549 24.25 -3.58 -14.57
C LYS A 549 23.25 -4.07 -15.62
N GLN A 550 22.67 -5.24 -15.43
CA GLN A 550 21.70 -5.86 -16.33
C GLN A 550 20.24 -5.55 -16.01
N TYR A 551 19.95 -4.93 -14.86
CA TYR A 551 18.59 -4.61 -14.44
C TYR A 551 18.26 -3.16 -14.80
N VAL A 552 16.97 -2.91 -15.01
CA VAL A 552 16.45 -1.58 -15.34
C VAL A 552 16.19 -0.82 -14.05
N GLN A 553 17.20 -0.10 -13.56
CA GLN A 553 17.14 0.69 -12.34
C GLN A 553 17.53 2.15 -12.63
N LEU A 554 16.81 3.10 -12.03
CA LEU A 554 17.02 4.52 -12.26
C LEU A 554 17.86 5.20 -11.18
N GLY A 555 17.93 4.64 -9.99
CA GLY A 555 18.86 5.08 -8.95
C GLY A 555 20.28 4.62 -9.19
N THR A 556 21.17 5.04 -8.31
CA THR A 556 22.59 4.69 -8.32
C THR A 556 23.07 4.36 -6.93
N ASP A 557 23.98 3.39 -6.80
CA ASP A 557 24.52 3.01 -5.51
C ASP A 557 25.15 4.21 -4.76
N LEU A 558 24.56 4.58 -3.62
CA LEU A 558 24.97 5.65 -2.71
C LEU A 558 26.43 5.53 -2.24
N LEU A 559 27.00 4.32 -2.28
CA LEU A 559 28.39 4.06 -1.86
C LEU A 559 29.38 4.24 -3.00
N SER A 560 28.89 4.36 -4.24
CA SER A 560 29.70 4.56 -5.43
C SER A 560 30.28 5.97 -5.48
N LYS A 561 31.53 6.07 -5.93
CA LYS A 561 32.15 7.37 -6.26
C LYS A 561 31.49 8.06 -7.46
N GLN A 562 30.67 7.33 -8.23
CA GLN A 562 29.95 7.83 -9.40
C GLN A 562 28.49 8.17 -9.10
N HIS A 563 28.05 8.07 -7.84
CA HIS A 563 26.69 8.38 -7.42
C HIS A 563 26.32 9.83 -7.79
N ASN A 564 25.14 9.98 -8.40
CA ASN A 564 24.62 11.28 -8.79
C ASN A 564 23.79 11.89 -7.66
N GLN A 565 24.33 12.93 -7.04
CA GLN A 565 23.75 13.60 -5.88
C GLN A 565 22.62 14.61 -6.24
N ILE A 566 21.87 14.35 -7.30
CA ILE A 566 20.65 15.10 -7.64
C ILE A 566 19.46 14.25 -7.21
N VAL A 567 18.80 14.67 -6.14
CA VAL A 567 17.63 14.02 -5.56
C VAL A 567 16.37 14.56 -6.22
N ILE A 568 15.50 13.69 -6.72
CA ILE A 568 14.38 14.06 -7.58
C ILE A 568 13.07 13.93 -6.81
N PHE A 569 12.36 15.04 -6.61
CA PHE A 569 11.00 14.97 -6.07
C PHE A 569 10.00 14.70 -7.18
N ARG A 570 8.91 13.98 -6.84
CA ARG A 570 7.94 13.55 -7.83
C ARG A 570 7.27 14.70 -8.59
N ASN A 571 7.12 15.84 -7.95
CA ASN A 571 6.59 17.08 -8.53
C ASN A 571 7.61 17.85 -9.41
N LYS A 572 8.77 17.26 -9.72
CA LYS A 572 9.86 17.82 -10.54
C LYS A 572 10.68 18.92 -9.86
N ASN A 573 10.45 19.18 -8.57
CA ASN A 573 11.44 19.86 -7.73
C ASN A 573 12.63 18.92 -7.49
N PHE A 574 13.77 19.47 -7.07
CA PHE A 574 14.94 18.66 -6.81
C PHE A 574 15.92 19.35 -5.86
N VAL A 575 16.79 18.54 -5.26
CA VAL A 575 17.85 19.00 -4.37
C VAL A 575 19.20 18.53 -4.90
N THR A 576 20.21 19.38 -4.77
CA THR A 576 21.63 19.13 -5.06
C THR A 576 22.46 19.43 -3.82
N PRO A 577 23.77 19.13 -3.77
CA PRO A 577 24.58 19.41 -2.58
C PRO A 577 24.66 20.88 -2.16
N HIS A 578 24.40 21.81 -3.08
CA HIS A 578 24.53 23.25 -2.82
C HIS A 578 23.20 24.01 -2.94
N TYR A 579 22.25 23.50 -3.70
CA TYR A 579 21.02 24.20 -4.04
C TYR A 579 19.80 23.31 -3.97
N THR A 580 18.70 23.90 -3.52
CA THR A 580 17.34 23.38 -3.62
C THR A 580 16.61 24.18 -4.69
N VAL A 581 15.97 23.49 -5.64
CA VAL A 581 15.25 24.11 -6.74
C VAL A 581 13.78 23.73 -6.66
N LEU A 582 12.94 24.74 -6.44
CA LEU A 582 11.49 24.61 -6.28
C LEU A 582 10.79 25.37 -7.39
N LYS A 583 9.69 24.84 -7.93
CA LYS A 583 8.85 25.55 -8.89
C LYS A 583 7.85 26.45 -8.18
N ASP A 584 7.69 27.67 -8.68
CA ASP A 584 6.64 28.57 -8.21
C ASP A 584 5.29 28.29 -8.90
N GLY A 585 4.27 29.11 -8.59
CA GLY A 585 2.92 28.96 -9.15
C GLY A 585 2.83 29.13 -10.68
N ASN A 586 3.83 29.75 -11.32
CA ASN A 586 3.93 29.88 -12.77
C ASN A 586 4.79 28.76 -13.40
N GLY A 587 5.42 27.93 -12.57
CA GLY A 587 6.33 26.87 -12.99
C GLY A 587 7.78 27.31 -13.15
N ASP A 588 8.12 28.55 -12.78
CA ASP A 588 9.48 29.08 -12.86
C ASP A 588 10.33 28.61 -11.67
N PRO A 589 11.65 28.36 -11.86
CA PRO A 589 12.50 27.84 -10.80
C PRO A 589 12.91 28.93 -9.80
N LYS A 590 12.59 28.74 -8.52
CA LYS A 590 13.18 29.41 -7.36
C LYS A 590 14.33 28.58 -6.83
N VAL A 591 15.50 29.21 -6.67
CA VAL A 591 16.75 28.52 -6.30
C VAL A 591 17.24 29.01 -4.96
N TYR A 592 17.37 28.10 -4.00
CA TYR A 592 17.79 28.40 -2.64
C TYR A 592 19.16 27.79 -2.36
N LYS A 593 20.03 28.50 -1.63
CA LYS A 593 21.29 27.92 -1.14
C LYS A 593 21.01 27.01 0.07
N ASN A 594 21.37 25.73 0.01
CA ASN A 594 21.04 24.80 1.11
C ASN A 594 21.64 25.21 2.46
N LYS A 595 22.84 25.81 2.45
CA LYS A 595 23.53 26.20 3.69
C LYS A 595 22.84 27.34 4.45
N THR A 596 22.14 28.24 3.74
CA THR A 596 21.60 29.48 4.33
C THR A 596 20.10 29.65 4.16
N GLY A 597 19.46 28.90 3.25
CA GLY A 597 18.07 29.11 2.86
C GLY A 597 17.83 30.37 2.04
N GLU A 598 18.88 31.10 1.65
CA GLU A 598 18.74 32.34 0.87
C GLU A 598 18.32 32.05 -0.57
N LEU A 599 17.31 32.78 -1.04
CA LEU A 599 16.91 32.80 -2.45
C LEU A 599 17.99 33.47 -3.32
N VAL A 600 18.32 32.83 -4.43
CA VAL A 600 19.30 33.32 -5.40
C VAL A 600 18.60 34.00 -6.57
N ASP A 601 18.98 35.25 -6.86
CA ASP A 601 18.55 35.94 -8.07
C ASP A 601 19.29 35.38 -9.30
N LEU A 602 18.60 34.54 -10.07
CA LEU A 602 19.14 33.93 -11.29
C LEU A 602 19.41 34.95 -12.41
N SER A 603 18.82 36.15 -12.38
CA SER A 603 19.12 37.20 -13.36
C SER A 603 20.55 37.70 -13.25
N GLN A 604 21.10 37.67 -12.02
CA GLN A 604 22.46 38.08 -11.70
C GLN A 604 23.46 36.91 -11.77
N ASN A 605 23.01 35.69 -12.05
CA ASN A 605 23.85 34.49 -12.11
C ASN A 605 23.53 33.62 -13.34
N PRO A 606 23.98 34.02 -14.55
CA PRO A 606 23.66 33.31 -15.79
C PRO A 606 24.23 31.89 -15.86
N GLU A 607 25.39 31.64 -15.22
CA GLU A 607 25.98 30.30 -15.14
C GLU A 607 25.10 29.35 -14.31
N LEU A 608 24.65 29.79 -13.14
CA LEU A 608 23.74 28.98 -12.31
C LEU A 608 22.41 28.76 -13.02
N LYS A 609 21.88 29.78 -13.71
CA LYS A 609 20.67 29.65 -14.53
C LYS A 609 20.81 28.54 -15.58
N GLN A 610 21.95 28.47 -16.27
CA GLN A 610 22.20 27.40 -17.25
C GLN A 610 22.34 26.03 -16.58
N LYS A 611 23.00 25.94 -15.41
CA LYS A 611 23.11 24.69 -14.64
C LYS A 611 21.74 24.18 -14.19
N VAL A 612 20.90 25.06 -13.64
CA VAL A 612 19.53 24.76 -13.20
C VAL A 612 18.69 24.25 -14.36
N ALA A 613 18.79 24.86 -15.55
CA ALA A 613 18.08 24.37 -16.74
C ALA A 613 18.53 22.95 -17.13
N LYS A 614 19.84 22.65 -17.08
CA LYS A 614 20.36 21.29 -17.36
C LYS A 614 19.91 20.27 -16.31
N TRP A 615 19.93 20.63 -15.03
CA TRP A 615 19.43 19.76 -13.96
C TRP A 615 17.93 19.51 -14.09
N GLN A 616 17.13 20.54 -14.39
CA GLN A 616 15.70 20.39 -14.61
C GLN A 616 15.39 19.48 -15.81
N GLN A 617 16.19 19.57 -16.88
CA GLN A 617 16.06 18.67 -18.02
C GLN A 617 16.35 17.22 -17.62
N TYR A 618 17.46 16.97 -16.90
CA TYR A 618 17.78 15.65 -16.36
C TYR A 618 16.66 15.08 -15.48
N VAL A 619 16.11 15.89 -14.57
CA VAL A 619 14.97 15.54 -13.71
C VAL A 619 13.74 15.14 -14.54
N ASN A 620 13.38 15.97 -15.52
CA ASN A 620 12.22 15.71 -16.38
C ASN A 620 12.40 14.42 -17.19
N ASP A 621 13.59 14.21 -17.75
CA ASP A 621 13.90 13.04 -18.58
C ASP A 621 13.90 11.75 -17.74
N LYS A 622 14.44 11.79 -16.52
CA LYS A 622 14.42 10.67 -15.58
C LYS A 622 13.01 10.26 -15.18
N LEU A 623 12.17 11.22 -14.77
CA LEU A 623 10.78 10.93 -14.40
C LEU A 623 9.99 10.44 -15.62
N LYS A 624 10.15 11.08 -16.78
CA LYS A 624 9.50 10.64 -18.03
C LYS A 624 9.92 9.22 -18.42
N LEU A 625 11.18 8.87 -18.25
CA LEU A 625 11.69 7.53 -18.52
C LEU A 625 11.01 6.50 -17.61
N SER A 626 10.96 6.75 -16.31
CA SER A 626 10.25 5.90 -15.34
C SER A 626 8.77 5.75 -15.70
N ASP A 627 8.11 6.86 -16.02
CA ASP A 627 6.70 6.88 -16.42
C ASP A 627 6.45 6.08 -17.68
N THR A 628 7.37 6.17 -18.64
CA THR A 628 7.27 5.43 -19.90
C THR A 628 7.42 3.93 -19.64
N ILE A 629 8.40 3.51 -18.84
CA ILE A 629 8.61 2.10 -18.46
C ILE A 629 7.34 1.54 -17.80
N ASN A 630 6.81 2.26 -16.81
CA ASN A 630 5.67 1.83 -16.01
C ASN A 630 4.37 1.80 -16.82
N ASN A 631 4.00 2.89 -17.49
CA ASN A 631 2.71 2.98 -18.20
C ASN A 631 2.66 2.07 -19.43
N LYS A 632 3.78 1.91 -20.16
CA LYS A 632 3.85 1.01 -21.33
C LYS A 632 4.13 -0.44 -20.96
N ASN A 633 4.41 -0.75 -19.69
CA ASN A 633 4.84 -2.06 -19.21
C ASN A 633 6.03 -2.60 -20.03
N LEU A 634 7.08 -1.78 -20.20
CA LEU A 634 8.17 -2.08 -21.13
C LEU A 634 9.02 -3.28 -20.73
N LEU A 635 9.08 -3.60 -19.43
CA LEU A 635 9.87 -4.73 -18.93
C LEU A 635 9.40 -6.08 -19.49
N ARG A 636 8.16 -6.19 -19.99
CA ARG A 636 7.69 -7.39 -20.71
C ARG A 636 8.49 -7.70 -21.98
N PHE A 637 9.22 -6.72 -22.51
CA PHE A 637 10.06 -6.84 -23.69
C PHE A 637 11.55 -7.04 -23.37
N TYR A 638 11.94 -7.00 -22.09
CA TYR A 638 13.33 -7.14 -21.69
C TYR A 638 13.50 -8.03 -20.46
N THR A 639 14.17 -9.15 -20.68
CA THR A 639 14.57 -10.10 -19.65
C THR A 639 16.09 -10.05 -19.49
N PRO A 640 16.62 -9.65 -18.31
CA PRO A 640 18.04 -9.69 -18.04
C PRO A 640 18.61 -11.10 -18.16
N THR A 641 19.89 -11.23 -18.54
CA THR A 641 20.55 -12.53 -18.65
C THR A 641 20.56 -13.24 -17.29
N GLY A 642 20.07 -14.48 -17.26
CA GLY A 642 19.99 -15.27 -16.03
C GLY A 642 18.87 -14.86 -15.06
N PHE A 643 17.94 -14.01 -15.50
CA PHE A 643 16.70 -13.72 -14.80
C PHE A 643 15.53 -14.38 -15.54
N THR A 644 14.62 -14.99 -14.79
CA THR A 644 13.36 -15.53 -15.30
C THR A 644 12.23 -14.60 -14.88
N PRO A 645 11.39 -14.11 -15.80
CA PRO A 645 10.23 -13.30 -15.44
C PRO A 645 9.33 -14.03 -14.44
N VAL A 646 8.85 -13.30 -13.44
CA VAL A 646 7.97 -13.82 -12.39
C VAL A 646 6.62 -14.21 -13.00
N ASP A 647 6.16 -15.44 -12.72
CA ASP A 647 4.76 -15.82 -12.94
C ASP A 647 3.97 -15.63 -11.64
N SER A 648 3.12 -14.60 -11.60
CA SER A 648 2.35 -14.25 -10.40
C SER A 648 1.36 -15.33 -9.97
N LYS A 649 1.05 -16.32 -10.82
CA LYS A 649 0.16 -17.44 -10.48
C LYS A 649 0.78 -18.47 -9.55
N GLU A 650 2.11 -18.52 -9.48
CA GLU A 650 2.85 -19.43 -8.60
C GLU A 650 2.88 -18.93 -7.14
N TYR A 651 2.38 -17.72 -6.88
CA TYR A 651 2.40 -17.07 -5.58
C TYR A 651 0.99 -17.00 -4.98
N ASN A 652 0.85 -17.54 -3.78
CA ASN A 652 -0.38 -17.52 -3.00
C ASN A 652 -0.06 -17.21 -1.54
N TYR A 653 -0.77 -16.23 -0.98
CA TYR A 653 -0.63 -15.76 0.42
C TYR A 653 -1.71 -16.36 1.34
N GLN A 654 -2.39 -17.39 0.88
CA GLN A 654 -3.27 -18.21 1.69
C GLN A 654 -2.52 -19.38 2.32
N ASN A 655 -2.84 -19.69 3.58
CA ASN A 655 -2.30 -20.84 4.32
C ASN A 655 -0.78 -20.81 4.45
N GLU A 656 -0.21 -19.62 4.66
CA GLU A 656 1.24 -19.41 4.72
C GLU A 656 1.91 -20.16 5.86
N ILE A 657 1.22 -20.31 6.98
CA ILE A 657 1.68 -21.11 8.13
C ILE A 657 1.92 -22.56 7.70
N GLN A 658 0.97 -23.16 6.98
CA GLN A 658 1.08 -24.52 6.48
C GLN A 658 2.22 -24.64 5.46
N LYS A 659 2.36 -23.64 4.58
CA LYS A 659 3.47 -23.57 3.61
C LYS A 659 4.84 -23.51 4.31
N LEU A 660 5.00 -22.63 5.31
CA LEU A 660 6.23 -22.52 6.12
C LEU A 660 6.60 -23.86 6.76
N VAL A 661 5.64 -24.50 7.44
CA VAL A 661 5.86 -25.80 8.12
C VAL A 661 6.21 -26.89 7.12
N ALA A 662 5.49 -26.97 5.99
CA ALA A 662 5.75 -27.95 4.95
C ALA A 662 7.17 -27.79 4.39
N THR A 663 7.56 -26.56 3.99
CA THR A 663 8.91 -26.28 3.50
C THR A 663 9.99 -26.68 4.51
N ARG A 664 9.83 -26.33 5.78
CA ARG A 664 10.77 -26.72 6.85
C ARG A 664 10.87 -28.25 6.98
N ASN A 665 9.73 -28.94 7.01
CA ASN A 665 9.67 -30.39 7.19
C ASN A 665 10.26 -31.14 5.99
N ASP A 666 10.00 -30.67 4.76
CA ASP A 666 10.52 -31.24 3.51
C ASP A 666 12.06 -31.12 3.43
N LEU A 667 12.61 -30.02 3.93
CA LEU A 667 14.05 -29.82 4.02
C LEU A 667 14.69 -30.68 5.13
N GLY A 668 13.95 -30.98 6.20
CA GLY A 668 14.42 -31.77 7.33
C GLY A 668 15.74 -31.22 7.90
N LEU A 669 16.78 -32.05 7.95
CA LEU A 669 18.11 -31.66 8.43
C LEU A 669 18.80 -30.58 7.57
N LYS A 670 18.29 -30.30 6.36
CA LYS A 670 18.81 -29.24 5.48
C LYS A 670 18.14 -27.88 5.76
N SER A 671 17.15 -27.80 6.64
CA SER A 671 16.48 -26.54 6.93
C SER A 671 17.45 -25.56 7.58
N THR A 672 17.48 -24.34 7.05
CA THR A 672 18.33 -23.24 7.51
C THR A 672 17.57 -22.24 8.39
N SER A 673 16.31 -22.51 8.70
CA SER A 673 15.52 -21.67 9.62
C SER A 673 16.13 -21.64 11.02
N VAL A 674 15.93 -20.52 11.72
CA VAL A 674 16.40 -20.34 13.10
C VAL A 674 15.79 -21.40 14.02
N TYR A 675 14.50 -21.71 13.83
CA TYR A 675 13.82 -22.77 14.56
C TYR A 675 14.52 -24.13 14.42
N SER A 676 14.86 -24.53 13.18
CA SER A 676 15.56 -25.79 12.91
C SER A 676 16.97 -25.79 13.50
N GLN A 677 17.69 -24.68 13.37
CA GLN A 677 19.04 -24.51 13.93
C GLN A 677 19.04 -24.50 15.46
N ASN A 678 17.93 -24.09 16.09
CA ASN A 678 17.70 -24.14 17.53
C ASN A 678 17.15 -25.51 18.01
N GLY A 679 17.41 -26.58 17.25
CA GLY A 679 17.00 -27.94 17.63
C GLY A 679 15.49 -28.17 17.60
N ASN A 680 14.80 -27.56 16.64
CA ASN A 680 13.33 -27.57 16.50
C ASN A 680 12.61 -27.02 17.74
N LYS A 681 13.16 -25.95 18.33
CA LYS A 681 12.54 -25.22 19.44
C LYS A 681 12.34 -23.77 19.03
N SER A 682 11.17 -23.23 19.37
CA SER A 682 10.89 -21.82 19.16
C SER A 682 11.84 -20.96 19.98
N THR A 683 12.10 -19.77 19.47
CA THR A 683 12.86 -18.68 20.08
C THR A 683 11.96 -17.51 20.47
N THR A 684 10.64 -17.64 20.28
CA THR A 684 9.62 -16.63 20.61
C THR A 684 9.68 -16.18 22.07
N ASP A 685 10.05 -17.08 22.99
CA ASP A 685 10.26 -16.80 24.42
C ASP A 685 11.34 -15.75 24.70
N LEU A 686 12.25 -15.52 23.74
CA LEU A 686 13.28 -14.50 23.82
C LEU A 686 12.78 -13.08 23.51
N TYR A 687 11.57 -12.93 22.96
CA TYR A 687 10.96 -11.63 22.72
C TYR A 687 10.30 -11.12 24.00
N THR A 688 10.61 -9.90 24.42
CA THR A 688 9.99 -9.25 25.58
C THR A 688 9.36 -7.94 25.13
N THR A 689 8.13 -7.68 25.59
CA THR A 689 7.40 -6.45 25.29
C THR A 689 6.66 -5.93 26.50
N ASN A 690 6.51 -4.61 26.55
CA ASN A 690 5.67 -3.93 27.54
C ASN A 690 4.29 -3.53 26.98
N ALA A 691 3.89 -4.02 25.80
CA ALA A 691 2.59 -3.71 25.19
C ALA A 691 1.42 -4.02 26.17
N PRO A 692 0.63 -3.00 26.56
CA PRO A 692 -0.37 -3.14 27.62
C PRO A 692 -1.49 -4.14 27.26
N GLU A 693 -1.78 -4.33 25.98
CA GLU A 693 -2.86 -5.20 25.49
C GLU A 693 -2.57 -6.68 25.71
N LEU A 694 -1.29 -7.06 25.81
CA LEU A 694 -0.92 -8.44 26.10
C LEU A 694 -1.11 -8.76 27.58
N ASN A 695 -0.91 -7.79 28.49
CA ASN A 695 -1.03 -7.97 29.94
C ASN A 695 -0.35 -9.26 30.46
N GLY A 696 0.82 -9.59 29.91
CA GLY A 696 1.58 -10.80 30.22
C GLY A 696 1.10 -12.09 29.52
N ASP A 697 0.01 -12.07 28.77
CA ASP A 697 -0.41 -13.18 27.91
C ASP A 697 0.49 -13.26 26.67
N ARG A 698 1.31 -14.31 26.64
CA ARG A 698 2.21 -14.60 25.53
C ARG A 698 1.61 -15.55 24.50
N SER A 699 0.39 -16.03 24.69
CA SER A 699 -0.22 -17.05 23.84
C SER A 699 -0.25 -16.64 22.37
N VAL A 700 -0.45 -15.34 22.09
CA VAL A 700 -0.45 -14.78 20.73
C VAL A 700 0.96 -14.68 20.12
N ILE A 701 2.00 -14.53 20.94
CA ILE A 701 3.41 -14.51 20.46
C ILE A 701 3.92 -15.93 20.24
N ASP A 702 3.66 -16.83 21.20
CA ASP A 702 4.28 -18.15 21.26
C ASP A 702 3.49 -19.23 20.48
N SER A 703 2.26 -18.91 20.01
CA SER A 703 1.37 -19.85 19.33
C SER A 703 0.68 -19.28 18.09
N TRP A 704 0.37 -20.18 17.15
CA TRP A 704 -0.50 -19.90 16.01
C TRP A 704 -1.98 -20.18 16.28
N SER A 705 -2.32 -20.66 17.49
CA SER A 705 -3.66 -21.17 17.77
C SER A 705 -4.77 -20.13 17.62
N SER A 706 -4.52 -18.86 17.95
CA SER A 706 -5.47 -17.76 17.75
C SER A 706 -5.79 -17.55 16.27
N VAL A 707 -4.76 -17.52 15.42
CA VAL A 707 -4.86 -17.29 13.98
C VAL A 707 -5.49 -18.49 13.25
N LEU A 708 -5.20 -19.72 13.70
CA LEU A 708 -5.74 -20.94 13.10
C LEU A 708 -7.18 -21.25 13.52
N LYS A 709 -7.61 -20.86 14.74
CA LYS A 709 -8.98 -21.05 15.22
C LYS A 709 -10.01 -20.24 14.43
N GLY A 710 -9.64 -19.03 13.97
CA GLY A 710 -10.51 -18.18 13.15
C GLY A 710 -10.94 -18.79 11.81
N LYS A 711 -10.25 -19.83 11.31
CA LYS A 711 -10.62 -20.56 10.08
C LYS A 711 -11.51 -21.79 10.33
N ASN A 712 -11.69 -22.24 11.58
CA ASN A 712 -12.31 -23.55 11.89
C ASN A 712 -13.53 -23.51 12.83
N ASP A 713 -13.97 -22.36 13.34
CA ASP A 713 -15.09 -22.30 14.31
C ASP A 713 -16.49 -22.27 13.68
N SER A 714 -16.63 -22.65 12.40
CA SER A 714 -17.92 -22.93 11.74
C SER A 714 -18.33 -24.40 11.79
N THR A 715 -17.63 -25.23 12.58
CA THR A 715 -17.98 -26.64 12.81
C THR A 715 -18.29 -26.93 14.28
N LYS A 716 -19.34 -26.30 14.79
CA LYS A 716 -20.17 -26.87 15.86
C LYS A 716 -21.63 -26.65 15.59
#